data_AF-A0A9E0BLC1-F1
#
_entry.id   AF-A0A9E0BLC1-F1
#
_cell.length_a   1.000
_cell.length_b   1.000
_cell.length_c   1.000
_cell.angle_alpha   90.00
_cell.angle_beta   90.00
_cell.angle_gamma   90.00
#
_symmetry.space_group_name_H-M   'P 1'
#
loop_
_entity.id
_entity.type
_entity.pdbx_description
1 polymer ?
#
loop_
_entity_poly.entity_id
_entity_poly.type
_entity_poly.pdbx_seq_one_letter_code
_entity_poly.pdbx_strand_id
1 'polypeptide(L)'
;VEKEYVSDTYSQTEGDDTGLAQYAQEGYAQSANVTGGGLLKETSDNYYTAGTAEEFLNAIQSVKKSGKASVIELTADIALGDKEVNNFDSYSSFITAHKLEPLTHPTLLKTGVSMLKLADMSNLTIYSKNGAKITHTCIDITGSNNIIIRNIEFDEIWEWDDYTEGAYDRNDWDYMTIEKGSSDIWVDHCTFYKSYDGVIDVKTPVNDSNITISWCEFLPASEDNVFFDEMMNAMKANPDNYPYYKHLLEEGMTDQQIYNYAYGQKKTHLLGQSDDDSSAKNIKLTLANNYYKNSMDRMPRLRYGTAHVYNCIMDAQDLREMRLDIEKTNPELAKKIVSNGASSNCGAHMLLENCYMSGITNALISGNGSSPAGYINAFNTIYMMDGAKQELKVALNTDKEGEVALVQDKDEFKKDLPYTGYTLYAASELDTKVKTYTGAGKLTLTTLQWEKTSYNEAKQEHTEHVWNDGEVQKEATCTEEGSKLYTCIVCGDTKTEVIPAAGHNYSTEWTIDKEATTTEEGSKSHHCTVCGDKADITVIPKLENTQPGDNDNKPGDNDNKPGDNDNKPGDNDNKPGDNNKPGSDNSDVKTDIKVSVLVDERVPETGLVDSTEDIIKAILTEDEAKQAEDGVKVDIALTVKDKSSNLTEDEKKLINSNIKDNQAAGCILDIQLQKIIGSQKSDVYELNSAINIKVKLNSDLINKDSSKTRKYSVIRIHNGVSDILSATFDEATGELTFATDRFSTYIVVYEDVANSNTEDKSNVSGNGSAADNNDVAEDSAATADDSAATADTLSVTRTIILLAVLMISAGVICLTLYRRKENA
;
A
#
# COMPACT_ATOMS: atom_id res chain seq x y z
N VAL A 1 36.94 -19.43 -49.42
CA VAL A 1 36.08 -19.78 -48.27
C VAL A 1 35.36 -18.50 -47.92
N GLU A 2 34.12 -18.36 -48.35
CA GLU A 2 33.22 -17.38 -47.74
C GLU A 2 32.95 -17.90 -46.32
N LYS A 3 33.10 -17.03 -45.31
CA LYS A 3 32.56 -17.32 -44.00
C LYS A 3 31.07 -17.03 -44.08
N GLU A 4 30.26 -18.01 -43.74
CA GLU A 4 28.82 -17.83 -43.55
C GLU A 4 28.60 -16.75 -42.48
N TYR A 5 27.82 -15.72 -42.80
CA TYR A 5 27.57 -14.61 -41.86
C TYR A 5 26.53 -15.06 -40.84
N VAL A 6 27.01 -15.37 -39.63
CA VAL A 6 26.16 -15.57 -38.46
C VAL A 6 25.80 -14.19 -37.91
N SER A 7 24.50 -13.88 -37.86
CA SER A 7 24.00 -12.64 -37.26
C SER A 7 24.18 -12.67 -35.74
N ASP A 8 24.85 -11.63 -35.24
CA ASP A 8 25.13 -11.35 -33.84
C ASP A 8 24.01 -10.56 -33.13
N THR A 9 22.84 -10.47 -33.76
CA THR A 9 21.63 -9.84 -33.22
C THR A 9 20.48 -10.84 -33.15
N TYR A 10 19.56 -10.72 -32.19
CA TYR A 10 18.32 -11.51 -32.16
C TYR A 10 17.29 -10.98 -33.18
N SER A 11 16.27 -11.79 -33.50
CA SER A 11 15.03 -11.27 -34.11
C SER A 11 14.16 -10.57 -33.06
N GLN A 12 13.40 -9.55 -33.46
CA GLN A 12 12.37 -8.96 -32.59
C GLN A 12 11.33 -10.02 -32.15
N THR A 13 11.06 -11.01 -33.01
CA THR A 13 10.10 -12.11 -32.81
C THR A 13 10.72 -13.37 -32.17
N GLU A 14 11.87 -13.25 -31.52
CA GLU A 14 12.59 -14.36 -30.88
C GLU A 14 12.35 -14.34 -29.35
N GLY A 15 12.42 -15.50 -28.70
CA GLY A 15 12.03 -15.67 -27.30
C GLY A 15 10.51 -15.86 -27.09
N ASP A 16 10.15 -16.33 -25.90
CA ASP A 16 8.76 -16.35 -25.41
C ASP A 16 8.54 -15.08 -24.57
N ASP A 17 7.46 -14.34 -24.82
CA ASP A 17 7.16 -13.09 -24.09
C ASP A 17 5.80 -13.16 -23.36
N THR A 18 5.28 -14.36 -23.12
CA THR A 18 3.99 -14.58 -22.44
C THR A 18 3.97 -13.92 -21.06
N GLY A 19 2.96 -13.08 -20.80
CA GLY A 19 2.82 -12.30 -19.56
C GLY A 19 3.69 -11.04 -19.45
N LEU A 20 4.47 -10.67 -20.48
CA LEU A 20 5.37 -9.52 -20.45
C LEU A 20 4.81 -8.24 -21.07
N ALA A 21 3.64 -8.25 -21.73
CA ALA A 21 3.11 -7.08 -22.44
C ALA A 21 2.94 -5.82 -21.55
N GLN A 22 2.79 -5.99 -20.23
CA GLN A 22 2.68 -4.88 -19.27
C GLN A 22 4.00 -4.16 -18.94
N TYR A 23 5.16 -4.75 -19.26
CA TYR A 23 6.49 -4.18 -19.03
C TYR A 23 7.11 -3.54 -20.28
N ALA A 24 6.35 -3.46 -21.38
CA ALA A 24 6.79 -2.80 -22.60
C ALA A 24 7.09 -1.30 -22.33
N GLN A 25 7.95 -0.72 -23.16
CA GLN A 25 8.27 0.71 -23.09
C GLN A 25 7.02 1.54 -23.42
N GLU A 26 6.66 2.43 -22.51
CA GLU A 26 5.55 3.39 -22.65
C GLU A 26 6.11 4.83 -22.67
N GLY A 27 5.23 5.83 -22.70
CA GLY A 27 5.60 7.21 -22.44
C GLY A 27 6.36 7.92 -23.57
N TYR A 28 7.07 8.99 -23.23
CA TYR A 28 7.82 9.75 -24.24
C TYR A 28 8.98 8.95 -24.86
N ALA A 29 9.60 8.02 -24.13
CA ALA A 29 10.64 7.14 -24.68
C ALA A 29 10.10 6.25 -25.80
N GLN A 30 8.89 5.69 -25.61
CA GLN A 30 8.16 4.95 -26.63
C GLN A 30 7.89 5.83 -27.87
N SER A 31 7.42 7.07 -27.67
CA SER A 31 7.16 7.99 -28.80
C SER A 31 8.42 8.36 -29.60
N ALA A 32 9.59 8.38 -28.94
CA ALA A 32 10.88 8.60 -29.57
C ALA A 32 11.48 7.33 -30.23
N ASN A 33 10.90 6.14 -29.99
CA ASN A 33 11.41 4.83 -30.40
C ASN A 33 12.79 4.53 -29.78
N VAL A 34 12.92 4.69 -28.47
CA VAL A 34 14.15 4.34 -27.73
C VAL A 34 14.40 2.83 -27.83
N THR A 35 15.61 2.43 -28.25
CA THR A 35 16.06 1.05 -28.43
C THR A 35 17.37 0.71 -27.69
N GLY A 36 18.05 1.70 -27.12
CA GLY A 36 19.35 1.51 -26.48
C GLY A 36 20.38 0.88 -27.43
N GLY A 37 21.07 -0.16 -26.96
CA GLY A 37 22.02 -0.96 -27.74
C GLY A 37 21.39 -1.84 -28.84
N GLY A 38 20.06 -1.96 -28.86
CA GLY A 38 19.36 -2.95 -29.68
C GLY A 38 19.48 -4.38 -29.13
N LEU A 39 19.02 -5.35 -29.91
CA LEU A 39 18.92 -6.76 -29.50
C LEU A 39 20.21 -7.52 -29.86
N LEU A 40 21.23 -7.48 -29.00
CA LEU A 40 22.55 -8.06 -29.25
C LEU A 40 22.67 -9.45 -28.62
N LYS A 41 23.18 -10.42 -29.38
CA LYS A 41 23.57 -11.70 -28.79
C LYS A 41 24.79 -11.52 -27.90
N GLU A 42 24.89 -12.35 -26.87
CA GLU A 42 26.04 -12.45 -25.96
C GLU A 42 27.35 -12.81 -26.69
N THR A 43 27.26 -13.18 -27.97
CA THR A 43 28.38 -13.44 -28.89
C THR A 43 28.78 -12.24 -29.77
N SER A 44 28.19 -11.05 -29.60
CA SER A 44 28.51 -9.85 -30.37
C SER A 44 29.75 -9.14 -29.81
N ASP A 45 30.62 -8.62 -30.69
CA ASP A 45 31.81 -7.81 -30.30
C ASP A 45 31.45 -6.50 -29.55
N ASN A 46 30.15 -6.17 -29.46
CA ASN A 46 29.61 -4.96 -28.81
C ASN A 46 28.66 -5.30 -27.63
N TYR A 47 28.59 -6.57 -27.24
CA TYR A 47 27.99 -7.03 -25.98
C TYR A 47 29.11 -7.21 -24.95
N TYR A 48 28.97 -6.59 -23.77
CA TYR A 48 29.98 -6.59 -22.72
C TYR A 48 29.38 -7.11 -21.41
N THR A 49 30.07 -8.01 -20.72
CA THR A 49 29.76 -8.42 -19.35
C THR A 49 30.74 -7.80 -18.37
N ALA A 50 30.27 -7.31 -17.23
CA ALA A 50 31.11 -6.80 -16.15
C ALA A 50 30.69 -7.36 -14.79
N GLY A 51 31.62 -8.00 -14.07
CA GLY A 51 31.47 -8.41 -12.68
C GLY A 51 32.36 -7.60 -11.72
N THR A 52 33.02 -6.57 -12.22
CA THR A 52 33.96 -5.71 -11.48
C THR A 52 33.98 -4.28 -12.05
N ALA A 53 34.41 -3.32 -11.23
CA ALA A 53 34.64 -1.93 -11.65
C ALA A 53 35.60 -1.81 -12.84
N GLU A 54 36.68 -2.59 -12.87
CA GLU A 54 37.64 -2.58 -13.98
C GLU A 54 36.99 -3.05 -15.29
N GLU A 55 36.21 -4.13 -15.27
CA GLU A 55 35.50 -4.60 -16.47
C GLU A 55 34.45 -3.60 -16.95
N PHE A 56 33.67 -3.01 -16.03
CA PHE A 56 32.65 -2.02 -16.37
C PHE A 56 33.27 -0.77 -17.01
N LEU A 57 34.34 -0.22 -16.43
CA LEU A 57 35.01 0.97 -16.98
C LEU A 57 35.73 0.65 -18.30
N ASN A 58 36.27 -0.56 -18.48
CA ASN A 58 36.80 -1.02 -19.77
C ASN A 58 35.70 -1.20 -20.84
N ALA A 59 34.50 -1.65 -20.45
CA ALA A 59 33.33 -1.70 -21.33
C ALA A 59 32.90 -0.29 -21.78
N ILE A 60 32.73 0.65 -20.84
CA ILE A 60 32.40 2.06 -21.14
C ILE A 60 33.46 2.70 -22.05
N GLN A 61 34.75 2.46 -21.81
CA GLN A 61 35.83 2.92 -22.71
C GLN A 61 35.71 2.31 -24.12
N SER A 62 35.31 1.04 -24.23
CA SER A 62 35.13 0.34 -25.50
C SER A 62 33.92 0.84 -26.28
N VAL A 63 32.79 1.06 -25.62
CA VAL A 63 31.59 1.70 -26.18
C VAL A 63 31.94 3.08 -26.74
N LYS A 64 32.50 3.97 -25.91
CA LYS A 64 32.86 5.35 -26.32
C LYS A 64 33.88 5.40 -27.46
N LYS A 65 34.77 4.41 -27.55
CA LYS A 65 35.75 4.26 -28.63
C LYS A 65 35.16 3.67 -29.92
N SER A 66 34.11 2.86 -29.83
CA SER A 66 33.48 2.23 -30.99
C SER A 66 32.48 3.14 -31.70
N GLY A 67 31.72 3.94 -30.93
CA GLY A 67 30.60 4.73 -31.45
C GLY A 67 29.45 3.88 -32.01
N LYS A 68 29.36 2.60 -31.63
CA LYS A 68 28.34 1.64 -32.09
C LYS A 68 27.26 1.42 -31.03
N ALA A 69 26.10 0.98 -31.50
CA ALA A 69 25.09 0.36 -30.64
C ALA A 69 25.71 -0.80 -29.83
N SER A 70 25.56 -0.74 -28.51
CA SER A 70 26.29 -1.60 -27.57
C SER A 70 25.44 -1.93 -26.33
N VAL A 71 25.69 -3.10 -25.73
CA VAL A 71 25.00 -3.56 -24.52
C VAL A 71 26.04 -3.88 -23.44
N ILE A 72 25.76 -3.50 -22.19
CA ILE A 72 26.58 -3.82 -21.01
C ILE A 72 25.69 -4.54 -19.99
N GLU A 73 25.99 -5.80 -19.72
CA GLU A 73 25.41 -6.60 -18.63
C GLU A 73 26.29 -6.50 -17.37
N LEU A 74 25.69 -6.10 -16.25
CA LEU A 74 26.29 -6.20 -14.92
C LEU A 74 25.96 -7.57 -14.31
N THR A 75 26.99 -8.37 -14.09
CA THR A 75 26.87 -9.75 -13.58
C THR A 75 27.11 -9.87 -12.07
N ALA A 76 27.59 -8.80 -11.44
CA ALA A 76 27.79 -8.63 -10.00
C ALA A 76 27.86 -7.13 -9.67
N ASP A 77 27.90 -6.78 -8.39
CA ASP A 77 27.89 -5.38 -7.92
C ASP A 77 29.18 -4.62 -8.28
N ILE A 78 29.02 -3.33 -8.58
CA ILE A 78 30.05 -2.46 -9.15
C ILE A 78 30.24 -1.22 -8.26
N ALA A 79 31.14 -1.32 -7.28
CA ALA A 79 31.56 -0.20 -6.44
C ALA A 79 32.53 0.72 -7.21
N LEU A 80 32.24 2.03 -7.26
CA LEU A 80 32.90 2.97 -8.17
C LEU A 80 33.55 4.20 -7.51
N GLY A 81 33.81 4.17 -6.19
CA GLY A 81 34.49 5.24 -5.47
C GLY A 81 35.93 5.47 -5.97
N ASP A 82 36.38 6.73 -5.97
CA ASP A 82 37.67 7.13 -6.56
C ASP A 82 38.91 6.54 -5.85
N LYS A 83 38.75 6.00 -4.63
CA LYS A 83 39.82 5.43 -3.79
C LYS A 83 39.79 3.90 -3.75
N GLU A 84 38.71 3.25 -4.19
CA GLU A 84 38.55 1.79 -4.21
C GLU A 84 38.77 1.17 -5.60
N VAL A 85 38.56 1.93 -6.68
CA VAL A 85 38.80 1.47 -8.04
C VAL A 85 40.30 1.44 -8.36
N ASN A 86 40.82 0.26 -8.72
CA ASN A 86 42.22 0.10 -9.13
C ASN A 86 42.56 0.96 -10.37
N ASN A 87 43.70 1.64 -10.32
CA ASN A 87 44.25 2.46 -11.42
C ASN A 87 43.29 3.55 -11.95
N PHE A 88 42.37 4.04 -11.11
CA PHE A 88 41.25 4.95 -11.45
C PHE A 88 41.60 6.10 -12.41
N ASP A 89 42.74 6.77 -12.23
CA ASP A 89 43.25 7.84 -13.13
C ASP A 89 43.29 7.46 -14.62
N SER A 90 43.42 6.17 -14.93
CA SER A 90 43.41 5.62 -16.30
C SER A 90 42.08 5.84 -17.04
N TYR A 91 40.99 6.05 -16.29
CA TYR A 91 39.64 6.25 -16.80
C TYR A 91 39.18 7.72 -16.74
N SER A 92 40.07 8.64 -16.35
CA SER A 92 39.85 10.10 -16.20
C SER A 92 39.24 10.85 -17.40
N SER A 93 39.15 10.21 -18.57
CA SER A 93 38.45 10.74 -19.75
C SER A 93 36.92 10.59 -19.70
N PHE A 94 36.38 9.81 -18.76
CA PHE A 94 34.93 9.65 -18.56
C PHE A 94 34.50 9.31 -17.11
N ILE A 95 35.40 9.02 -16.17
CA ILE A 95 35.07 8.98 -14.73
C ILE A 95 36.13 9.74 -13.95
N THR A 96 35.72 10.59 -12.99
CA THR A 96 36.63 11.38 -12.15
C THR A 96 36.20 11.31 -10.70
N ALA A 97 37.10 11.61 -9.75
CA ALA A 97 36.69 11.89 -8.38
C ALA A 97 35.65 13.02 -8.38
N HIS A 98 34.70 13.00 -7.44
CA HIS A 98 33.71 14.05 -7.37
C HIS A 98 34.38 15.39 -7.01
N LYS A 99 33.83 16.51 -7.54
CA LYS A 99 34.35 17.87 -7.29
C LYS A 99 34.40 18.27 -5.81
N LEU A 100 33.70 17.54 -4.96
CA LEU A 100 33.55 17.75 -3.53
C LEU A 100 33.62 16.38 -2.84
N GLU A 101 34.63 16.23 -1.99
CA GLU A 101 34.92 15.00 -1.26
C GLU A 101 33.94 14.78 -0.08
N PRO A 102 33.69 13.53 0.31
CA PRO A 102 32.99 13.19 1.55
C PRO A 102 33.65 13.78 2.81
N LEU A 103 32.84 14.08 3.82
CA LEU A 103 33.27 14.63 5.11
C LEU A 103 32.85 13.81 6.33
N THR A 104 31.71 13.12 6.28
CA THR A 104 31.03 12.62 7.48
C THR A 104 30.79 11.11 7.46
N HIS A 105 30.52 10.51 6.31
CA HIS A 105 30.21 9.07 6.24
C HIS A 105 31.47 8.20 6.37
N PRO A 106 31.55 7.27 7.33
CA PRO A 106 32.79 6.53 7.56
C PRO A 106 33.22 5.69 6.35
N THR A 107 32.29 5.04 5.63
CA THR A 107 32.60 4.35 4.36
C THR A 107 33.01 5.29 3.23
N LEU A 108 32.26 6.34 2.89
CA LEU A 108 32.66 7.27 1.81
C LEU A 108 34.01 7.95 2.04
N LEU A 109 34.40 8.19 3.30
CA LEU A 109 35.75 8.68 3.61
C LEU A 109 36.86 7.69 3.15
N LYS A 110 36.60 6.38 3.21
CA LYS A 110 37.48 5.29 2.75
C LYS A 110 37.41 5.11 1.23
N THR A 111 36.21 4.97 0.66
CA THR A 111 35.96 4.56 -0.74
C THR A 111 36.02 5.72 -1.72
N GLY A 112 35.70 6.92 -1.26
CA GLY A 112 35.53 8.10 -2.11
C GLY A 112 34.14 8.17 -2.73
N VAL A 113 33.94 9.15 -3.61
CA VAL A 113 32.73 9.26 -4.45
C VAL A 113 33.17 9.79 -5.80
N SER A 114 32.79 9.12 -6.88
CA SER A 114 33.14 9.51 -8.24
C SER A 114 31.98 10.13 -9.02
N MET A 115 32.29 10.61 -10.23
CA MET A 115 31.36 11.13 -11.22
C MET A 115 31.61 10.42 -12.55
N LEU A 116 30.77 9.46 -12.90
CA LEU A 116 30.77 8.75 -14.18
C LEU A 116 30.03 9.57 -15.23
N LYS A 117 30.68 9.84 -16.37
CA LYS A 117 30.16 10.67 -17.45
C LYS A 117 29.85 9.83 -18.67
N LEU A 118 28.57 9.51 -18.83
CA LEU A 118 28.01 9.01 -20.09
C LEU A 118 27.85 10.21 -21.04
N ALA A 119 28.99 10.75 -21.48
CA ALA A 119 29.08 11.97 -22.28
C ALA A 119 29.35 11.65 -23.76
N ASP A 120 28.63 12.31 -24.67
CA ASP A 120 28.71 12.11 -26.12
C ASP A 120 28.54 10.63 -26.56
N MET A 121 27.63 9.90 -25.91
CA MET A 121 27.32 8.49 -26.18
C MET A 121 25.93 8.34 -26.82
N SER A 122 25.77 7.37 -27.72
CA SER A 122 24.46 7.05 -28.30
C SER A 122 24.25 5.56 -28.49
N ASN A 123 23.00 5.10 -28.35
CA ASN A 123 22.58 3.71 -28.58
C ASN A 123 23.24 2.74 -27.58
N LEU A 124 22.97 2.91 -26.29
CA LEU A 124 23.56 2.11 -25.22
C LEU A 124 22.47 1.51 -24.33
N THR A 125 22.56 0.22 -24.05
CA THR A 125 21.82 -0.43 -22.95
C THR A 125 22.80 -0.80 -21.84
N ILE A 126 22.55 -0.39 -20.61
CA ILE A 126 23.22 -0.91 -19.41
C ILE A 126 22.17 -1.61 -18.56
N TYR A 127 22.38 -2.88 -18.19
CA TYR A 127 21.40 -3.61 -17.40
C TYR A 127 22.03 -4.70 -16.53
N SER A 128 21.28 -5.30 -15.60
CA SER A 128 21.64 -6.59 -15.00
C SER A 128 20.57 -7.65 -15.26
N LYS A 129 20.94 -8.93 -15.28
CA LYS A 129 19.95 -10.03 -15.18
C LYS A 129 19.39 -10.19 -13.76
N ASN A 130 20.15 -9.79 -12.73
CA ASN A 130 19.91 -10.19 -11.33
C ASN A 130 19.72 -9.00 -10.37
N GLY A 131 19.53 -7.76 -10.86
CA GLY A 131 19.39 -6.58 -9.99
C GLY A 131 20.70 -6.04 -9.42
N ALA A 132 21.85 -6.29 -10.06
CA ALA A 132 23.17 -5.89 -9.54
C ALA A 132 23.28 -4.40 -9.19
N LYS A 133 24.04 -4.11 -8.12
CA LYS A 133 24.14 -2.80 -7.49
C LYS A 133 25.29 -1.95 -8.01
N ILE A 134 25.10 -0.64 -8.10
CA ILE A 134 26.13 0.38 -8.32
C ILE A 134 26.22 1.25 -7.07
N THR A 135 27.43 1.47 -6.56
CA THR A 135 27.67 2.29 -5.36
C THR A 135 28.77 3.33 -5.56
N HIS A 136 28.80 4.35 -4.70
CA HIS A 136 29.86 5.37 -4.63
C HIS A 136 30.10 6.22 -5.91
N THR A 137 29.10 6.36 -6.79
CA THR A 137 29.22 7.20 -7.99
C THR A 137 27.95 7.98 -8.33
N CYS A 138 28.14 9.18 -8.89
CA CYS A 138 27.10 9.98 -9.54
C CYS A 138 27.18 9.78 -11.07
N ILE A 139 26.05 9.73 -11.79
CA ILE A 139 26.04 9.54 -13.25
C ILE A 139 25.58 10.81 -13.99
N ASP A 140 26.47 11.40 -14.79
CA ASP A 140 26.24 12.55 -15.67
C ASP A 140 26.01 12.05 -17.12
N ILE A 141 24.75 12.04 -17.56
CA ILE A 141 24.36 11.74 -18.93
C ILE A 141 24.31 13.06 -19.71
N THR A 142 25.44 13.45 -20.30
CA THR A 142 25.64 14.73 -21.00
C THR A 142 25.66 14.56 -22.51
N GLY A 143 24.80 15.31 -23.23
CA GLY A 143 24.79 15.32 -24.70
C GLY A 143 24.61 13.95 -25.37
N SER A 144 23.94 13.02 -24.69
CA SER A 144 23.87 11.60 -25.06
C SER A 144 22.43 11.15 -25.31
N ASN A 145 22.21 10.23 -26.24
CA ASN A 145 20.84 9.89 -26.68
C ASN A 145 20.59 8.42 -27.04
N ASN A 146 19.34 7.99 -27.00
CA ASN A 146 18.96 6.58 -27.15
C ASN A 146 19.68 5.70 -26.12
N ILE A 147 19.42 5.95 -24.83
CA ILE A 147 20.04 5.27 -23.69
C ILE A 147 18.99 4.49 -22.91
N ILE A 148 19.29 3.23 -22.57
CA ILE A 148 18.47 2.37 -21.71
C ILE A 148 19.29 1.98 -20.48
N ILE A 149 18.70 2.12 -19.29
CA ILE A 149 19.28 1.67 -18.01
C ILE A 149 18.22 0.83 -17.29
N ARG A 150 18.47 -0.48 -17.06
CA ARG A 150 17.46 -1.40 -16.51
C ARG A 150 17.92 -2.37 -15.43
N ASN A 151 17.05 -2.70 -14.48
CA ASN A 151 17.30 -3.75 -13.48
C ASN A 151 18.63 -3.59 -12.73
N ILE A 152 18.91 -2.36 -12.29
CA ILE A 152 20.12 -1.99 -11.53
C ILE A 152 19.70 -1.30 -10.24
N GLU A 153 20.36 -1.65 -9.15
CA GLU A 153 20.21 -0.96 -7.88
C GLU A 153 21.27 0.14 -7.73
N PHE A 154 20.91 1.25 -7.09
CA PHE A 154 21.76 2.42 -6.88
C PHE A 154 21.72 2.81 -5.39
N ASP A 155 22.86 2.69 -4.71
CA ASP A 155 22.98 2.89 -3.25
C ASP A 155 24.25 3.69 -2.88
N GLU A 156 24.39 4.04 -1.60
CA GLU A 156 25.64 4.55 -1.00
C GLU A 156 26.20 5.87 -1.58
N ILE A 157 25.37 6.90 -1.84
CA ILE A 157 25.84 8.28 -2.13
C ILE A 157 25.18 9.35 -1.23
N TRP A 158 24.92 9.00 0.03
CA TRP A 158 24.47 9.94 1.06
C TRP A 158 25.47 10.06 2.21
N GLU A 159 25.58 11.24 2.81
CA GLU A 159 26.27 11.44 4.09
C GLU A 159 25.53 12.47 4.95
N TRP A 160 25.81 12.51 6.25
CA TRP A 160 25.23 13.53 7.12
C TRP A 160 25.72 14.93 6.77
N ASP A 161 24.79 15.84 6.47
CA ASP A 161 25.11 17.23 6.16
C ASP A 161 25.26 18.08 7.43
N ASP A 162 26.46 18.03 8.01
CA ASP A 162 26.84 18.93 9.11
C ASP A 162 27.21 20.34 8.61
N TYR A 163 27.49 20.50 7.31
CA TYR A 163 28.04 21.74 6.73
C TYR A 163 26.97 22.76 6.32
N THR A 164 25.85 22.31 5.75
CA THR A 164 24.66 23.16 5.51
C THR A 164 23.49 22.83 6.44
N GLU A 165 23.76 22.28 7.63
CA GLU A 165 22.78 21.98 8.69
C GLU A 165 21.56 21.20 8.19
N GLY A 166 21.78 20.12 7.42
CA GLY A 166 20.72 19.29 6.85
C GLY A 166 19.89 19.95 5.74
N ALA A 167 20.39 21.03 5.14
CA ALA A 167 19.82 21.56 3.89
C ALA A 167 20.21 20.68 2.68
N TYR A 168 21.38 20.03 2.75
CA TYR A 168 21.98 19.25 1.68
C TYR A 168 22.31 20.08 0.43
N ASP A 169 22.93 21.24 0.62
CA ASP A 169 23.29 22.17 -0.46
C ASP A 169 24.83 22.38 -0.56
N ARG A 170 25.64 21.40 -0.09
CA ARG A 170 27.08 21.33 -0.36
C ARG A 170 27.43 20.36 -1.50
N ASN A 171 27.17 19.07 -1.33
CA ASN A 171 27.93 18.04 -2.06
C ASN A 171 27.52 17.89 -3.52
N ASP A 172 26.27 18.21 -3.88
CA ASP A 172 25.69 18.04 -5.22
C ASP A 172 25.83 16.61 -5.80
N TRP A 173 25.61 15.58 -4.97
CA TRP A 173 25.58 14.18 -5.42
C TRP A 173 24.16 13.75 -5.81
N ASP A 174 23.91 13.67 -7.12
CA ASP A 174 22.76 13.00 -7.72
C ASP A 174 23.15 11.59 -8.18
N TYR A 175 22.27 10.58 -8.09
CA TYR A 175 22.54 9.29 -8.75
C TYR A 175 22.59 9.46 -10.27
N MET A 176 21.68 10.27 -10.82
CA MET A 176 21.63 10.54 -12.25
C MET A 176 21.23 12.00 -12.54
N THR A 177 22.08 12.72 -13.26
CA THR A 177 21.72 13.99 -13.90
C THR A 177 21.73 13.78 -15.42
N ILE A 178 20.60 14.05 -16.07
CA ILE A 178 20.42 13.99 -17.52
C ILE A 178 20.45 15.44 -18.05
N GLU A 179 21.46 15.80 -18.84
CA GLU A 179 21.64 17.21 -19.22
C GLU A 179 22.36 17.53 -20.54
N LYS A 180 22.50 18.83 -20.83
CA LYS A 180 23.23 19.43 -21.97
C LYS A 180 22.78 18.91 -23.34
N GLY A 181 21.47 18.68 -23.50
CA GLY A 181 20.88 18.19 -24.74
C GLY A 181 20.76 16.68 -24.87
N SER A 182 21.02 15.91 -23.81
CA SER A 182 20.63 14.50 -23.75
C SER A 182 19.13 14.31 -23.99
N SER A 183 18.77 13.24 -24.70
CA SER A 183 17.40 12.98 -25.16
C SER A 183 17.14 11.49 -25.39
N ASP A 184 15.88 11.08 -25.45
CA ASP A 184 15.46 9.72 -25.81
C ASP A 184 16.04 8.67 -24.84
N ILE A 185 15.56 8.67 -23.58
CA ILE A 185 16.13 7.85 -22.48
C ILE A 185 15.04 7.06 -21.74
N TRP A 186 15.31 5.79 -21.48
CA TRP A 186 14.47 4.90 -20.68
C TRP A 186 15.23 4.36 -19.46
N VAL A 187 14.73 4.64 -18.25
CA VAL A 187 15.23 4.07 -16.99
C VAL A 187 14.12 3.19 -16.43
N ASP A 188 14.34 1.88 -16.29
CA ASP A 188 13.24 0.95 -16.03
C ASP A 188 13.58 -0.24 -15.13
N HIS A 189 12.72 -0.55 -14.16
CA HIS A 189 12.98 -1.56 -13.11
C HIS A 189 14.28 -1.30 -12.31
N CYS A 190 14.62 -0.05 -12.04
CA CYS A 190 15.78 0.29 -11.21
C CYS A 190 15.35 0.62 -9.77
N THR A 191 16.20 0.29 -8.79
CA THR A 191 16.02 0.68 -7.38
C THR A 191 16.99 1.80 -7.04
N PHE A 192 16.51 2.86 -6.38
CA PHE A 192 17.34 3.97 -5.91
C PHE A 192 17.10 4.18 -4.41
N TYR A 193 18.17 4.14 -3.63
CA TYR A 193 18.14 4.49 -2.21
C TYR A 193 18.39 5.99 -2.01
N LYS A 194 18.89 6.38 -0.84
CA LYS A 194 19.05 7.77 -0.45
C LYS A 194 20.32 8.40 -1.06
N SER A 195 20.15 9.55 -1.68
CA SER A 195 21.25 10.41 -2.16
C SER A 195 21.41 11.66 -1.29
N TYR A 196 22.52 12.38 -1.49
CA TYR A 196 22.74 13.68 -0.86
C TYR A 196 21.83 14.77 -1.46
N ASP A 197 21.80 14.95 -2.79
CA ASP A 197 20.94 15.95 -3.46
C ASP A 197 19.73 15.29 -4.15
N GLY A 198 19.64 15.29 -5.49
CA GLY A 198 18.56 14.65 -6.25
C GLY A 198 18.76 13.14 -6.44
N VAL A 199 17.75 12.44 -6.96
CA VAL A 199 17.88 11.02 -7.37
C VAL A 199 18.04 10.92 -8.88
N ILE A 200 17.01 11.36 -9.64
CA ILE A 200 17.10 11.51 -11.10
C ILE A 200 16.64 12.93 -11.46
N ASP A 201 17.58 13.73 -11.92
CA ASP A 201 17.42 15.14 -12.26
C ASP A 201 17.54 15.37 -13.77
N VAL A 202 16.81 16.36 -14.30
CA VAL A 202 16.83 16.72 -15.74
C VAL A 202 17.09 18.22 -15.88
N LYS A 203 18.22 18.56 -16.52
CA LYS A 203 18.81 19.91 -16.52
C LYS A 203 19.20 20.29 -17.97
N THR A 204 19.17 21.59 -18.32
CA THR A 204 19.67 22.14 -19.61
C THR A 204 19.30 21.41 -20.94
N PRO A 205 18.05 20.95 -21.19
CA PRO A 205 17.70 20.25 -22.44
C PRO A 205 17.66 21.18 -23.66
N VAL A 206 18.41 20.84 -24.71
CA VAL A 206 18.52 21.62 -25.97
C VAL A 206 17.34 21.35 -26.92
N ASN A 207 16.91 20.10 -27.02
CA ASN A 207 15.74 19.63 -27.74
C ASN A 207 14.77 18.94 -26.76
N ASP A 208 13.60 18.50 -27.23
CA ASP A 208 12.68 17.71 -26.41
C ASP A 208 13.37 16.46 -25.84
N SER A 209 13.32 16.28 -24.51
CA SER A 209 14.18 15.31 -23.81
C SER A 209 13.72 13.86 -23.93
N ASN A 210 12.45 13.61 -24.23
CA ASN A 210 11.83 12.29 -24.42
C ASN A 210 12.24 11.20 -23.40
N ILE A 211 12.10 11.50 -22.11
CA ILE A 211 12.53 10.62 -21.01
C ILE A 211 11.34 9.78 -20.53
N THR A 212 11.58 8.54 -20.14
CA THR A 212 10.64 7.74 -19.35
C THR A 212 11.36 7.02 -18.23
N ILE A 213 10.82 7.13 -17.02
CA ILE A 213 11.30 6.45 -15.81
C ILE A 213 10.14 5.57 -15.34
N SER A 214 10.27 4.25 -15.46
CA SER A 214 9.16 3.32 -15.25
C SER A 214 9.49 2.13 -14.36
N TRP A 215 8.49 1.63 -13.63
CA TRP A 215 8.63 0.46 -12.75
C TRP A 215 9.78 0.56 -11.74
N CYS A 216 10.21 1.77 -11.35
CA CYS A 216 11.34 1.97 -10.44
C CYS A 216 10.91 2.06 -8.96
N GLU A 217 11.79 1.65 -8.05
CA GLU A 217 11.67 1.90 -6.61
C GLU A 217 12.56 3.09 -6.18
N PHE A 218 12.02 3.93 -5.30
CA PHE A 218 12.70 5.07 -4.70
C PHE A 218 12.52 4.99 -3.19
N LEU A 219 13.59 4.64 -2.48
CA LEU A 219 13.57 4.14 -1.11
C LEU A 219 14.34 5.06 -0.14
N PRO A 220 13.98 5.08 1.16
CA PRO A 220 14.71 5.80 2.19
C PRO A 220 16.00 5.05 2.59
N ALA A 221 16.88 5.69 3.36
CA ALA A 221 18.10 5.08 3.91
C ALA A 221 18.99 4.37 2.85
N SER A 222 19.23 3.06 2.99
CA SER A 222 20.10 2.23 2.13
C SER A 222 19.61 0.78 2.13
N GLU A 223 20.23 -0.11 1.35
CA GLU A 223 19.97 -1.56 1.44
C GLU A 223 20.14 -2.04 2.89
N ASP A 224 19.14 -2.77 3.41
CA ASP A 224 18.98 -3.23 4.80
C ASP A 224 19.26 -2.16 5.89
N ASN A 225 19.24 -0.87 5.53
CA ASN A 225 19.75 0.28 6.29
C ASN A 225 21.25 0.19 6.69
N VAL A 226 22.04 -0.76 6.16
CA VAL A 226 23.41 -1.07 6.65
C VAL A 226 24.36 0.12 6.54
N PHE A 227 24.37 0.80 5.39
CA PHE A 227 25.19 1.99 5.15
C PHE A 227 24.67 3.17 5.98
N PHE A 228 23.35 3.43 5.93
CA PHE A 228 22.71 4.49 6.71
C PHE A 228 22.97 4.39 8.22
N ASP A 229 22.89 3.18 8.78
CA ASP A 229 23.18 2.91 10.18
C ASP A 229 24.67 3.10 10.53
N GLU A 230 25.63 2.92 9.60
CA GLU A 230 27.05 3.27 9.86
C GLU A 230 27.18 4.77 10.17
N MET A 231 26.54 5.64 9.37
CA MET A 231 26.50 7.09 9.60
C MET A 231 25.83 7.43 10.94
N MET A 232 24.64 6.90 11.19
CA MET A 232 23.88 7.20 12.40
C MET A 232 24.61 6.75 13.68
N ASN A 233 25.23 5.57 13.66
CA ASN A 233 26.03 5.08 14.79
C ASN A 233 27.34 5.87 14.97
N ALA A 234 27.99 6.31 13.89
CA ALA A 234 29.21 7.12 13.98
C ALA A 234 28.97 8.47 14.68
N MET A 235 27.84 9.14 14.36
CA MET A 235 27.42 10.37 15.03
C MET A 235 27.10 10.14 16.50
N LYS A 236 26.24 9.16 16.79
CA LYS A 236 25.83 8.80 18.16
C LYS A 236 27.01 8.43 19.06
N ALA A 237 28.04 7.79 18.51
CA ALA A 237 29.26 7.44 19.25
C ALA A 237 30.20 8.63 19.49
N ASN A 238 30.16 9.68 18.67
CA ASN A 238 31.12 10.79 18.69
C ASN A 238 30.47 12.17 18.42
N PRO A 239 29.43 12.59 19.16
CA PRO A 239 28.64 13.79 18.81
C PRO A 239 29.46 15.09 18.76
N ASP A 240 30.56 15.19 19.52
CA ASP A 240 31.48 16.35 19.45
C ASP A 240 32.17 16.52 18.08
N ASN A 241 32.20 15.50 17.22
CA ASN A 241 32.71 15.57 15.85
C ASN A 241 31.65 16.03 14.83
N TYR A 242 30.37 16.09 15.23
CA TYR A 242 29.22 16.42 14.37
C TYR A 242 28.40 17.57 14.99
N PRO A 243 28.93 18.82 14.97
CA PRO A 243 28.25 20.02 15.47
C PRO A 243 26.74 20.12 15.22
N TYR A 244 26.24 19.79 14.02
CA TYR A 244 24.81 19.86 13.75
C TYR A 244 24.02 18.73 14.43
N TYR A 245 24.53 17.48 14.41
CA TYR A 245 23.92 16.37 15.18
C TYR A 245 23.86 16.70 16.68
N LYS A 246 24.95 17.26 17.21
CA LYS A 246 25.02 17.70 18.61
C LYS A 246 24.05 18.84 18.92
N HIS A 247 23.92 19.82 18.04
CA HIS A 247 22.93 20.90 18.20
C HIS A 247 21.50 20.35 18.30
N LEU A 248 21.13 19.35 17.48
CA LEU A 248 19.81 18.71 17.58
C LEU A 248 19.57 18.01 18.92
N LEU A 249 20.61 17.37 19.50
CA LEU A 249 20.54 16.82 20.86
C LEU A 249 20.43 17.92 21.93
N GLU A 250 21.08 19.06 21.74
CA GLU A 250 21.04 20.21 22.66
C GLU A 250 19.69 20.96 22.62
N GLU A 251 19.00 20.98 21.46
CA GLU A 251 17.58 21.36 21.33
C GLU A 251 16.62 20.25 21.83
N GLY A 252 17.14 19.15 22.37
CA GLY A 252 16.33 18.12 23.05
C GLY A 252 15.65 17.10 22.14
N MET A 253 16.09 16.95 20.89
CA MET A 253 15.77 15.75 20.11
C MET A 253 16.49 14.52 20.71
N THR A 254 15.88 13.34 20.59
CA THR A 254 16.56 12.07 20.92
C THR A 254 17.33 11.53 19.72
N ASP A 255 18.29 10.61 19.93
CA ASP A 255 18.97 9.90 18.82
C ASP A 255 17.97 9.32 17.81
N GLN A 256 16.86 8.75 18.28
CA GLN A 256 15.81 8.18 17.43
C GLN A 256 15.07 9.27 16.64
N GLN A 257 14.82 10.43 17.23
CA GLN A 257 14.23 11.56 16.51
C GLN A 257 15.19 12.11 15.46
N ILE A 258 16.51 12.06 15.68
CA ILE A 258 17.51 12.47 14.66
C ILE A 258 17.66 11.40 13.56
N TYR A 259 17.56 10.11 13.91
CA TYR A 259 17.44 9.00 12.95
C TYR A 259 16.23 9.20 12.03
N ASN A 260 15.05 9.42 12.63
CA ASN A 260 13.79 9.65 11.93
C ASN A 260 13.84 10.92 11.06
N TYR A 261 14.46 12.00 11.55
CA TYR A 261 14.76 13.22 10.80
C TYR A 261 15.61 12.94 9.54
N ALA A 262 16.60 12.05 9.67
CA ALA A 262 17.50 11.68 8.59
C ALA A 262 16.95 10.58 7.66
N TYR A 263 15.83 9.92 7.96
CA TYR A 263 15.47 8.68 7.29
C TYR A 263 15.06 8.84 5.80
N GLY A 264 14.13 9.75 5.52
CA GLY A 264 13.54 9.92 4.18
C GLY A 264 14.47 10.53 3.13
N GLN A 265 14.19 10.25 1.84
CA GLN A 265 14.90 10.89 0.73
C GLN A 265 14.50 12.37 0.61
N LYS A 266 15.48 13.27 0.63
CA LYS A 266 15.26 14.71 0.81
C LYS A 266 14.70 15.41 -0.43
N LYS A 267 15.14 15.00 -1.63
CA LYS A 267 14.82 15.61 -2.93
C LYS A 267 14.80 14.50 -4.01
N THR A 268 13.69 14.22 -4.68
CA THR A 268 13.65 13.07 -5.63
C THR A 268 13.94 13.44 -7.10
N HIS A 269 13.11 14.26 -7.75
CA HIS A 269 13.25 14.63 -9.17
C HIS A 269 13.16 16.14 -9.42
N LEU A 270 14.29 16.83 -9.65
CA LEU A 270 14.29 18.21 -10.14
C LEU A 270 14.32 18.24 -11.67
N LEU A 271 13.17 18.62 -12.25
CA LEU A 271 12.98 18.72 -13.69
C LEU A 271 13.00 20.22 -14.07
N GLY A 272 14.19 20.70 -14.43
CA GLY A 272 14.47 22.12 -14.68
C GLY A 272 15.10 22.80 -13.47
N GLN A 273 16.40 23.06 -13.55
CA GLN A 273 17.24 23.52 -12.42
C GLN A 273 16.86 24.89 -11.85
N SER A 274 16.46 25.87 -12.68
CA SER A 274 16.23 27.26 -12.26
C SER A 274 14.97 27.86 -12.90
N ASP A 275 14.39 28.85 -12.23
CA ASP A 275 13.30 29.68 -12.73
C ASP A 275 13.71 30.50 -13.97
N ASP A 276 15.00 30.86 -14.09
CA ASP A 276 15.52 31.58 -15.26
C ASP A 276 15.88 30.63 -16.43
N ASP A 277 15.91 29.31 -16.20
CA ASP A 277 16.32 28.33 -17.21
C ASP A 277 15.17 27.93 -18.14
N SER A 278 14.84 28.85 -19.04
CA SER A 278 13.82 28.66 -20.08
C SER A 278 14.11 27.52 -21.09
N SER A 279 15.25 26.82 -21.00
CA SER A 279 15.47 25.57 -21.74
C SER A 279 14.56 24.44 -21.24
N ALA A 280 14.18 24.44 -19.96
CA ALA A 280 13.38 23.39 -19.33
C ALA A 280 11.97 23.20 -19.93
N LYS A 281 11.49 24.12 -20.78
CA LYS A 281 10.29 23.93 -21.62
C LYS A 281 10.38 22.69 -22.53
N ASN A 282 11.61 22.28 -22.86
CA ASN A 282 11.94 21.12 -23.67
C ASN A 282 11.99 19.83 -22.82
N ILE A 283 11.71 19.88 -21.50
CA ILE A 283 11.54 18.64 -20.74
C ILE A 283 10.24 17.98 -21.19
N LYS A 284 10.37 16.77 -21.72
CA LYS A 284 9.29 15.83 -22.03
C LYS A 284 9.61 14.54 -21.26
N LEU A 285 8.79 14.24 -20.26
CA LEU A 285 9.09 13.16 -19.31
C LEU A 285 7.83 12.39 -18.89
N THR A 286 7.98 11.07 -18.78
CA THR A 286 6.96 10.18 -18.20
C THR A 286 7.49 9.53 -16.92
N LEU A 287 6.69 9.54 -15.85
CA LEU A 287 6.85 8.69 -14.67
C LEU A 287 5.71 7.66 -14.70
N ALA A 288 6.02 6.37 -14.79
CA ALA A 288 5.00 5.34 -14.98
C ALA A 288 5.22 4.15 -14.04
N ASN A 289 4.19 3.74 -13.29
CA ASN A 289 4.26 2.55 -12.44
C ASN A 289 5.40 2.61 -11.37
N ASN A 290 5.81 3.79 -10.90
CA ASN A 290 6.93 3.91 -9.93
C ASN A 290 6.44 3.87 -8.47
N TYR A 291 7.23 3.29 -7.57
CA TYR A 291 7.00 3.30 -6.12
C TYR A 291 8.00 4.22 -5.41
N TYR A 292 7.48 5.20 -4.66
CA TYR A 292 8.23 6.13 -3.84
C TYR A 292 7.86 5.92 -2.37
N LYS A 293 8.84 5.54 -1.54
CA LYS A 293 8.68 5.34 -0.10
C LYS A 293 9.44 6.40 0.68
N ASN A 294 8.74 7.14 1.54
CA ASN A 294 9.28 8.15 2.45
C ASN A 294 10.16 9.23 1.78
N SER A 295 9.84 9.59 0.52
CA SER A 295 10.38 10.79 -0.15
C SER A 295 9.72 12.07 0.39
N MET A 296 10.52 13.12 0.64
CA MET A 296 10.08 14.37 1.26
C MET A 296 9.55 15.43 0.27
N ASP A 297 10.13 15.51 -0.93
CA ASP A 297 9.84 16.57 -1.93
C ASP A 297 10.22 16.12 -3.35
N ARG A 298 9.67 16.83 -4.34
CA ARG A 298 9.97 16.67 -5.78
C ARG A 298 9.54 15.32 -6.37
N MET A 299 8.25 14.98 -6.34
CA MET A 299 7.69 13.77 -6.98
C MET A 299 6.70 14.06 -8.15
N PRO A 300 7.11 14.72 -9.25
CA PRO A 300 8.36 15.43 -9.50
C PRO A 300 8.25 16.93 -9.12
N ARG A 301 9.35 17.68 -9.22
CA ARG A 301 9.33 19.16 -9.23
C ARG A 301 9.72 19.68 -10.61
N LEU A 302 8.72 20.12 -11.38
CA LEU A 302 8.85 20.52 -12.79
C LEU A 302 8.79 22.04 -12.97
N ARG A 303 9.63 22.56 -13.88
CA ARG A 303 9.59 23.92 -14.42
C ARG A 303 9.45 23.92 -15.94
N TYR A 304 8.60 24.80 -16.48
CA TYR A 304 8.35 25.06 -17.92
C TYR A 304 7.92 23.89 -18.82
N GLY A 305 8.40 22.67 -18.62
CA GLY A 305 8.20 21.52 -19.51
C GLY A 305 6.87 20.79 -19.31
N THR A 306 6.83 19.55 -19.79
CA THR A 306 5.66 18.66 -19.76
C THR A 306 6.03 17.35 -19.08
N ALA A 307 5.31 16.98 -18.01
CA ALA A 307 5.44 15.66 -17.39
C ALA A 307 4.10 14.95 -17.24
N HIS A 308 4.06 13.68 -17.64
CA HIS A 308 2.93 12.79 -17.40
C HIS A 308 3.30 11.77 -16.34
N VAL A 309 2.44 11.57 -15.34
CA VAL A 309 2.70 10.73 -14.17
C VAL A 309 1.52 9.77 -14.03
N TYR A 310 1.73 8.45 -14.06
CA TYR A 310 0.60 7.52 -13.90
C TYR A 310 0.95 6.21 -13.19
N ASN A 311 -0.06 5.64 -12.53
CA ASN A 311 0.04 4.44 -11.69
C ASN A 311 1.13 4.53 -10.58
N CYS A 312 1.63 5.72 -10.26
CA CYS A 312 2.70 5.93 -9.30
C CYS A 312 2.17 5.89 -7.85
N ILE A 313 2.92 5.27 -6.96
CA ILE A 313 2.61 5.16 -5.52
C ILE A 313 3.58 6.05 -4.77
N MET A 314 3.07 7.05 -4.06
CA MET A 314 3.85 8.02 -3.28
C MET A 314 3.46 7.91 -1.80
N ASP A 315 4.11 6.98 -1.09
CA ASP A 315 3.78 6.66 0.30
C ASP A 315 4.82 7.24 1.27
N ALA A 316 4.37 8.21 2.07
CA ALA A 316 5.14 8.91 3.08
C ALA A 316 4.43 8.92 4.45
N GLN A 317 3.56 7.93 4.74
CA GLN A 317 2.83 7.90 6.01
C GLN A 317 3.75 7.70 7.22
N ASP A 318 4.70 6.77 7.18
CA ASP A 318 5.68 6.62 8.27
C ASP A 318 6.58 7.86 8.41
N LEU A 319 7.00 8.49 7.31
CA LEU A 319 7.71 9.79 7.34
C LEU A 319 6.89 10.91 8.00
N ARG A 320 5.57 10.92 7.77
CA ARG A 320 4.65 11.84 8.44
C ARG A 320 4.57 11.56 9.94
N GLU A 321 4.50 10.30 10.35
CA GLU A 321 4.46 9.92 11.77
C GLU A 321 5.78 10.25 12.48
N MET A 322 6.92 10.02 11.82
CA MET A 322 8.25 10.48 12.24
C MET A 322 8.29 11.99 12.46
N ARG A 323 7.77 12.77 11.50
CA ARG A 323 7.66 14.23 11.62
C ARG A 323 6.75 14.63 12.78
N LEU A 324 5.56 14.04 12.88
CA LEU A 324 4.59 14.35 13.94
C LEU A 324 5.14 14.01 15.33
N ASP A 325 6.06 13.06 15.46
CA ASP A 325 6.77 12.83 16.72
C ASP A 325 7.74 13.97 17.08
N ILE A 326 8.57 14.39 16.13
CA ILE A 326 9.47 15.54 16.31
C ILE A 326 8.67 16.82 16.57
N GLU A 327 7.51 17.01 15.92
CA GLU A 327 6.68 18.21 16.06
C GLU A 327 6.12 18.41 17.49
N LYS A 328 6.04 17.34 18.30
CA LYS A 328 5.65 17.40 19.72
C LYS A 328 6.68 18.09 20.61
N THR A 329 7.97 17.99 20.27
CA THR A 329 9.09 18.55 21.06
C THR A 329 9.72 19.75 20.38
N ASN A 330 9.88 19.70 19.05
CA ASN A 330 10.66 20.63 18.23
C ASN A 330 9.95 20.97 16.91
N PRO A 331 8.88 21.79 16.95
CA PRO A 331 8.04 22.07 15.78
C PRO A 331 8.73 22.84 14.65
N GLU A 332 9.80 23.59 14.90
CA GLU A 332 10.58 24.23 13.83
C GLU A 332 11.51 23.24 13.12
N LEU A 333 12.13 22.31 13.85
CA LEU A 333 13.00 21.27 13.26
C LEU A 333 12.16 20.22 12.50
N ALA A 334 10.94 19.92 12.97
CA ALA A 334 9.99 19.06 12.25
C ALA A 334 9.68 19.58 10.82
N LYS A 335 9.72 20.90 10.57
CA LYS A 335 9.51 21.48 9.23
C LYS A 335 10.65 21.18 8.25
N LYS A 336 11.85 20.82 8.72
CA LYS A 336 12.94 20.35 7.84
C LYS A 336 12.61 18.97 7.22
N ILE A 337 11.70 18.19 7.82
CA ILE A 337 10.99 17.11 7.10
C ILE A 337 9.90 17.77 6.24
N VAL A 338 10.25 17.98 4.98
CA VAL A 338 9.32 18.48 3.95
C VAL A 338 8.33 17.36 3.60
N SER A 339 7.12 17.74 3.18
CA SER A 339 6.02 16.82 2.92
C SER A 339 5.26 17.29 1.69
N ASN A 340 5.95 17.27 0.55
CA ASN A 340 5.48 17.72 -0.76
C ASN A 340 5.43 16.56 -1.75
N GLY A 341 4.42 16.54 -2.63
CA GLY A 341 4.28 15.55 -3.69
C GLY A 341 4.77 16.07 -5.04
N ALA A 342 3.84 16.10 -6.00
CA ALA A 342 4.07 16.65 -7.33
C ALA A 342 3.96 18.19 -7.30
N SER A 343 4.89 18.89 -7.95
CA SER A 343 4.82 20.35 -8.12
C SER A 343 5.11 20.81 -9.55
N SER A 344 4.16 21.55 -10.12
CA SER A 344 4.27 22.19 -11.43
C SER A 344 4.51 23.69 -11.25
N ASN A 345 5.53 24.23 -11.92
CA ASN A 345 6.05 25.57 -11.67
C ASN A 345 6.38 26.27 -13.00
N CYS A 346 6.48 27.61 -12.99
CA CYS A 346 6.94 28.40 -14.13
C CYS A 346 6.14 28.14 -15.43
N GLY A 347 4.83 27.95 -15.33
CA GLY A 347 3.97 27.62 -16.48
C GLY A 347 4.17 26.20 -17.05
N ALA A 348 4.81 25.28 -16.32
CA ALA A 348 4.86 23.87 -16.68
C ALA A 348 3.46 23.23 -16.82
N HIS A 349 3.40 22.09 -17.49
CA HIS A 349 2.18 21.30 -17.67
C HIS A 349 2.36 19.89 -17.10
N MET A 350 1.48 19.47 -16.19
CA MET A 350 1.57 18.17 -15.54
C MET A 350 0.20 17.52 -15.32
N LEU A 351 0.11 16.22 -15.62
CA LEU A 351 -1.06 15.39 -15.34
C LEU A 351 -0.66 14.17 -14.52
N LEU A 352 -1.40 13.91 -13.44
CA LEU A 352 -1.36 12.66 -12.68
C LEU A 352 -2.60 11.82 -13.05
N GLU A 353 -2.42 10.55 -13.46
CA GLU A 353 -3.52 9.61 -13.67
C GLU A 353 -3.37 8.36 -12.79
N ASN A 354 -4.42 7.99 -12.08
CA ASN A 354 -4.52 6.74 -11.32
C ASN A 354 -3.41 6.50 -10.28
N CYS A 355 -2.84 7.55 -9.68
CA CYS A 355 -1.80 7.41 -8.67
C CYS A 355 -2.37 7.04 -7.28
N TYR A 356 -1.50 6.64 -6.35
CA TYR A 356 -1.82 6.54 -4.92
C TYR A 356 -0.86 7.45 -4.13
N MET A 357 -1.38 8.26 -3.21
CA MET A 357 -0.59 9.22 -2.42
C MET A 357 -0.96 9.11 -0.95
N SER A 358 0.01 9.00 -0.04
CA SER A 358 -0.24 8.73 1.39
C SER A 358 0.70 9.55 2.29
N GLY A 359 0.16 10.21 3.32
CA GLY A 359 0.92 10.98 4.32
C GLY A 359 1.49 12.34 3.85
N ILE A 360 1.37 12.66 2.56
CA ILE A 360 1.96 13.88 1.96
C ILE A 360 1.05 15.09 2.20
N THR A 361 1.54 16.08 2.95
CA THR A 361 0.76 17.28 3.36
C THR A 361 0.42 18.16 2.16
N ASN A 362 1.41 18.47 1.31
CA ASN A 362 1.25 19.28 0.10
C ASN A 362 1.31 18.38 -1.14
N ALA A 363 0.31 17.52 -1.32
CA ALA A 363 0.33 16.45 -2.32
C ALA A 363 0.41 16.95 -3.78
N LEU A 364 -0.31 18.02 -4.13
CA LEU A 364 -0.46 18.49 -5.51
C LEU A 364 -0.31 20.01 -5.58
N ILE A 365 0.82 20.50 -6.10
CA ILE A 365 1.27 21.89 -5.96
C ILE A 365 1.33 22.61 -7.31
N SER A 366 0.70 23.78 -7.40
CA SER A 366 0.87 24.76 -8.48
C SER A 366 1.70 25.93 -7.96
N GLY A 367 2.96 26.03 -8.39
CA GLY A 367 3.94 27.00 -7.90
C GLY A 367 4.43 26.70 -6.48
N ASN A 368 5.76 26.70 -6.27
CA ASN A 368 6.38 26.24 -5.03
C ASN A 368 7.53 27.18 -4.59
N GLY A 369 7.40 27.79 -3.41
CA GLY A 369 8.33 28.79 -2.89
C GLY A 369 8.33 30.05 -3.76
N SER A 370 9.50 30.51 -4.19
CA SER A 370 9.60 31.65 -5.09
C SER A 370 9.27 31.33 -6.56
N SER A 371 8.89 30.10 -6.92
CA SER A 371 8.56 29.75 -8.31
C SER A 371 7.09 30.05 -8.66
N PRO A 372 6.78 30.66 -9.83
CA PRO A 372 5.40 30.94 -10.26
C PRO A 372 4.57 29.66 -10.44
N ALA A 373 3.26 29.81 -10.53
CA ALA A 373 2.33 28.73 -10.78
C ALA A 373 2.66 27.96 -12.08
N GLY A 374 2.27 26.69 -12.10
CA GLY A 374 2.29 25.82 -13.28
C GLY A 374 1.04 24.95 -13.29
N TYR A 375 0.56 24.57 -14.47
CA TYR A 375 -0.62 23.76 -14.64
C TYR A 375 -0.37 22.35 -14.10
N ILE A 376 -1.22 21.90 -13.16
CA ILE A 376 -1.19 20.55 -12.60
C ILE A 376 -2.61 20.06 -12.34
N ASN A 377 -2.86 18.77 -12.48
CA ASN A 377 -4.10 18.13 -12.05
C ASN A 377 -3.90 16.63 -11.79
N ALA A 378 -4.86 16.00 -11.11
CA ALA A 378 -4.84 14.58 -10.78
C ALA A 378 -6.22 13.93 -11.00
N PHE A 379 -6.28 12.81 -11.73
CA PHE A 379 -7.50 12.08 -12.04
C PHE A 379 -7.41 10.63 -11.58
N ASN A 380 -8.51 10.07 -11.07
CA ASN A 380 -8.58 8.72 -10.44
C ASN A 380 -7.58 8.46 -9.30
N THR A 381 -6.75 9.44 -8.92
CA THR A 381 -5.75 9.32 -7.86
C THR A 381 -6.40 9.17 -6.49
N ILE A 382 -5.94 8.18 -5.72
CA ILE A 382 -6.29 8.04 -4.30
C ILE A 382 -5.32 8.89 -3.47
N TYR A 383 -5.86 9.67 -2.54
CA TYR A 383 -5.10 10.43 -1.57
C TYR A 383 -5.53 10.03 -0.15
N MET A 384 -4.57 9.66 0.68
CA MET A 384 -4.73 9.15 2.04
C MET A 384 -3.94 10.01 3.03
N MET A 385 -4.50 10.19 4.22
CA MET A 385 -3.85 10.88 5.34
C MET A 385 -4.26 10.20 6.64
N ASP A 386 -3.30 9.71 7.42
CA ASP A 386 -3.53 9.06 8.72
C ASP A 386 -4.60 7.94 8.65
N GLY A 387 -4.50 7.10 7.62
CA GLY A 387 -5.42 5.99 7.33
C GLY A 387 -6.77 6.38 6.72
N ALA A 388 -7.10 7.68 6.60
CA ALA A 388 -8.36 8.17 6.05
C ALA A 388 -8.20 8.75 4.64
N LYS A 389 -9.11 8.38 3.72
CA LYS A 389 -9.17 8.96 2.36
C LYS A 389 -9.54 10.44 2.42
N GLN A 390 -8.79 11.26 1.68
CA GLN A 390 -8.96 12.70 1.58
C GLN A 390 -9.37 13.13 0.17
N GLU A 391 -9.84 14.37 0.06
CA GLU A 391 -10.06 15.04 -1.22
C GLU A 391 -8.74 15.65 -1.73
N LEU A 392 -8.28 15.23 -2.91
CA LEU A 392 -7.05 15.75 -3.50
C LEU A 392 -7.33 17.06 -4.26
N LYS A 393 -6.61 18.13 -3.91
CA LYS A 393 -6.77 19.47 -4.49
C LYS A 393 -5.44 20.06 -4.94
N VAL A 394 -5.46 20.80 -6.04
CA VAL A 394 -4.34 21.65 -6.46
C VAL A 394 -4.21 22.81 -5.47
N ALA A 395 -3.08 22.87 -4.76
CA ALA A 395 -2.75 23.95 -3.84
C ALA A 395 -1.80 24.95 -4.51
N LEU A 396 -2.03 26.25 -4.29
CA LEU A 396 -1.05 27.30 -4.57
C LEU A 396 -0.02 27.32 -3.42
N ASN A 397 1.27 27.12 -3.71
CA ASN A 397 2.33 27.13 -2.68
C ASN A 397 3.48 28.11 -3.02
N THR A 398 3.16 29.19 -3.74
CA THR A 398 4.12 30.25 -4.12
C THR A 398 3.97 31.50 -3.27
N ASP A 399 5.07 32.21 -3.03
CA ASP A 399 5.09 33.51 -2.34
C ASP A 399 4.88 34.72 -3.28
N LYS A 400 4.80 34.48 -4.60
CA LYS A 400 4.63 35.52 -5.62
C LYS A 400 3.23 36.15 -5.59
N GLU A 401 3.19 37.46 -5.36
CA GLU A 401 1.97 38.26 -5.29
C GLU A 401 1.17 38.22 -6.61
N GLY A 402 -0.11 37.85 -6.52
CA GLY A 402 -1.05 37.83 -7.64
C GLY A 402 -1.14 36.52 -8.42
N GLU A 403 -0.31 35.53 -8.10
CA GLU A 403 -0.44 34.16 -8.64
C GLU A 403 -1.72 33.47 -8.17
N VAL A 404 -2.21 32.49 -8.94
CA VAL A 404 -3.37 31.64 -8.63
C VAL A 404 -3.06 30.19 -8.98
N ALA A 405 -3.73 29.23 -8.33
CA ALA A 405 -3.56 27.82 -8.64
C ALA A 405 -4.00 27.54 -10.08
N LEU A 406 -3.09 27.01 -10.91
CA LEU A 406 -3.35 26.63 -12.29
C LEU A 406 -3.68 25.15 -12.38
N VAL A 407 -4.92 24.84 -12.76
CA VAL A 407 -5.42 23.48 -12.93
C VAL A 407 -5.20 23.03 -14.37
N GLN A 408 -4.55 21.88 -14.58
CA GLN A 408 -4.38 21.29 -15.91
C GLN A 408 -5.70 20.70 -16.42
N ASP A 409 -6.09 21.03 -17.64
CA ASP A 409 -7.18 20.36 -18.36
C ASP A 409 -6.71 18.95 -18.80
N LYS A 410 -7.53 17.92 -18.51
CA LYS A 410 -7.22 16.52 -18.79
C LYS A 410 -7.23 16.21 -20.28
N ASP A 411 -8.25 16.68 -20.98
CA ASP A 411 -8.58 16.25 -22.34
C ASP A 411 -7.72 17.02 -23.34
N GLU A 412 -7.35 18.28 -23.04
CA GLU A 412 -6.30 19.01 -23.75
C GLU A 412 -4.94 18.32 -23.58
N PHE A 413 -4.53 17.97 -22.34
CA PHE A 413 -3.25 17.32 -22.08
C PHE A 413 -3.14 15.94 -22.77
N LYS A 414 -4.14 15.07 -22.60
CA LYS A 414 -4.14 13.72 -23.20
C LYS A 414 -4.20 13.75 -24.72
N LYS A 415 -4.87 14.72 -25.32
CA LYS A 415 -4.92 14.93 -26.78
C LYS A 415 -3.57 15.32 -27.37
N ASP A 416 -2.75 16.03 -26.61
CA ASP A 416 -1.43 16.54 -27.05
C ASP A 416 -0.26 15.61 -26.65
N LEU A 417 -0.55 14.43 -26.07
CA LEU A 417 0.45 13.37 -25.86
C LEU A 417 0.88 12.72 -27.20
N PRO A 418 2.19 12.52 -27.45
CA PRO A 418 2.68 11.87 -28.67
C PRO A 418 2.66 10.33 -28.62
N TYR A 419 2.04 9.74 -27.59
CA TYR A 419 1.90 8.29 -27.41
C TYR A 419 0.48 7.94 -26.93
N THR A 420 0.07 6.70 -27.18
CA THR A 420 -1.24 6.14 -26.80
C THR A 420 -1.06 4.68 -26.40
N GLY A 421 -2.09 4.05 -25.80
CA GLY A 421 -2.02 2.63 -25.40
C GLY A 421 -1.11 2.35 -24.20
N TYR A 422 -0.83 3.36 -23.36
CA TYR A 422 -0.21 3.15 -22.05
C TYR A 422 -1.19 2.48 -21.09
N THR A 423 -0.68 1.72 -20.12
CA THR A 423 -1.50 0.97 -19.17
C THR A 423 -1.94 1.88 -18.04
N LEU A 424 -3.22 1.82 -17.66
CA LEU A 424 -3.70 2.35 -16.38
C LEU A 424 -4.24 1.19 -15.55
N TYR A 425 -3.91 1.18 -14.27
CA TYR A 425 -4.48 0.25 -13.27
C TYR A 425 -5.39 1.03 -12.33
N ALA A 426 -6.34 0.39 -11.64
CA ALA A 426 -7.10 1.10 -10.63
C ALA A 426 -6.16 1.54 -9.49
N ALA A 427 -6.28 2.79 -9.03
CA ALA A 427 -5.41 3.35 -7.97
C ALA A 427 -5.44 2.55 -6.64
N SER A 428 -6.50 1.77 -6.42
CA SER A 428 -6.68 0.85 -5.29
C SER A 428 -5.95 -0.49 -5.45
N GLU A 429 -5.50 -0.85 -6.65
CA GLU A 429 -4.87 -2.14 -6.97
C GLU A 429 -3.34 -2.06 -7.07
N LEU A 430 -2.77 -0.84 -7.11
CA LEU A 430 -1.35 -0.60 -7.41
C LEU A 430 -0.37 -1.35 -6.50
N ASP A 431 -0.72 -1.62 -5.25
CA ASP A 431 0.11 -2.41 -4.33
C ASP A 431 0.37 -3.83 -4.89
N THR A 432 -0.68 -4.43 -5.47
CA THR A 432 -0.64 -5.77 -6.10
C THR A 432 -0.24 -5.75 -7.57
N LYS A 433 -0.59 -4.69 -8.32
CA LYS A 433 -0.38 -4.61 -9.78
C LYS A 433 0.90 -3.91 -10.20
N VAL A 434 1.43 -3.05 -9.35
CA VAL A 434 2.62 -2.21 -9.61
C VAL A 434 3.72 -2.54 -8.62
N LYS A 435 3.56 -2.19 -7.33
CA LYS A 435 4.61 -2.26 -6.30
C LYS A 435 5.25 -3.63 -6.13
N THR A 436 4.49 -4.70 -6.33
CA THR A 436 4.98 -6.08 -6.28
C THR A 436 6.06 -6.36 -7.34
N TYR A 437 6.12 -5.58 -8.42
CA TYR A 437 7.05 -5.73 -9.54
C TYR A 437 8.00 -4.53 -9.75
N THR A 438 7.85 -3.43 -9.02
CA THR A 438 8.74 -2.26 -9.15
C THR A 438 10.13 -2.54 -8.59
N GLY A 439 11.18 -2.09 -9.28
CA GLY A 439 12.56 -2.06 -8.78
C GLY A 439 13.45 -3.17 -9.35
N ALA A 440 14.71 -3.13 -8.93
CA ALA A 440 15.71 -4.12 -9.30
C ALA A 440 15.38 -5.49 -8.69
N GLY A 441 15.77 -6.56 -9.39
CA GLY A 441 15.65 -7.95 -8.94
C GLY A 441 14.23 -8.54 -8.95
N LYS A 442 13.16 -7.77 -9.18
CA LYS A 442 11.78 -8.30 -9.12
C LYS A 442 11.41 -9.19 -10.31
N LEU A 443 11.96 -8.92 -11.50
CA LEU A 443 11.69 -9.71 -12.72
C LEU A 443 12.85 -10.65 -13.05
N THR A 444 12.53 -11.90 -13.40
CA THR A 444 13.49 -12.86 -13.95
C THR A 444 13.30 -12.93 -15.48
N LEU A 445 14.13 -12.19 -16.22
CA LEU A 445 14.09 -12.13 -17.68
C LEU A 445 15.42 -12.58 -18.32
N THR A 446 15.33 -13.12 -19.52
CA THR A 446 16.49 -13.44 -20.39
C THR A 446 17.15 -12.18 -20.95
N THR A 447 18.38 -12.32 -21.46
CA THR A 447 19.14 -11.27 -22.17
C THR A 447 18.30 -10.50 -23.17
N LEU A 448 17.65 -11.23 -24.09
CA LEU A 448 16.79 -10.67 -25.12
C LEU A 448 15.58 -9.91 -24.56
N GLN A 449 14.97 -10.40 -23.47
CA GLN A 449 13.83 -9.74 -22.84
C GLN A 449 14.22 -8.47 -22.07
N TRP A 450 15.46 -8.35 -21.57
CA TRP A 450 15.97 -7.10 -20.98
C TRP A 450 16.35 -6.06 -22.04
N GLU A 451 16.88 -6.49 -23.19
CA GLU A 451 17.15 -5.62 -24.34
C GLU A 451 15.89 -5.15 -25.07
N LYS A 452 14.80 -5.93 -25.00
CA LYS A 452 13.50 -5.59 -25.60
C LYS A 452 12.88 -4.36 -24.97
N THR A 453 12.36 -3.49 -25.83
CA THR A 453 11.49 -2.35 -25.48
C THR A 453 10.02 -2.61 -25.82
N SER A 454 9.71 -3.74 -26.47
CA SER A 454 8.36 -4.26 -26.68
C SER A 454 8.39 -5.78 -26.72
N TYR A 455 7.26 -6.39 -26.38
CA TYR A 455 7.08 -7.83 -26.19
C TYR A 455 6.06 -8.34 -27.21
N ASN A 456 6.22 -9.57 -27.72
CA ASN A 456 5.42 -10.11 -28.84
C ASN A 456 3.98 -10.52 -28.44
N GLU A 457 3.66 -10.44 -27.14
CA GLU A 457 2.31 -10.64 -26.62
C GLU A 457 1.41 -9.44 -26.97
N ALA A 458 0.21 -9.72 -27.47
CA ALA A 458 -0.79 -8.68 -27.74
C ALA A 458 -1.31 -8.12 -26.41
N LYS A 459 -0.91 -6.89 -26.08
CA LYS A 459 -1.37 -6.15 -24.90
C LYS A 459 -2.90 -6.14 -24.84
N GLN A 460 -3.46 -6.61 -23.71
CA GLN A 460 -4.89 -6.57 -23.49
C GLN A 460 -5.33 -5.13 -23.21
N GLU A 461 -5.95 -4.48 -24.20
CA GLU A 461 -6.63 -3.22 -23.99
C GLU A 461 -7.84 -3.40 -23.06
N HIS A 462 -8.10 -2.38 -22.24
CA HIS A 462 -9.21 -2.36 -21.30
C HIS A 462 -10.56 -2.18 -22.04
N THR A 463 -11.13 -3.31 -22.48
CA THR A 463 -12.32 -3.34 -23.35
C THR A 463 -13.66 -3.15 -22.64
N GLU A 464 -13.72 -3.31 -21.31
CA GLU A 464 -14.93 -3.12 -20.50
C GLU A 464 -14.70 -2.16 -19.33
N HIS A 465 -15.30 -0.97 -19.40
CA HIS A 465 -15.14 0.08 -18.38
C HIS A 465 -15.62 -0.35 -16.99
N VAL A 466 -14.72 -0.35 -15.99
CA VAL A 466 -15.07 -0.54 -14.58
C VAL A 466 -15.43 0.81 -13.97
N TRP A 467 -16.74 1.10 -13.88
CA TRP A 467 -17.28 2.35 -13.35
C TRP A 467 -17.20 2.42 -11.81
N ASN A 468 -16.99 3.62 -11.27
CA ASN A 468 -17.20 3.93 -9.86
C ASN A 468 -18.71 3.92 -9.50
N ASP A 469 -19.04 4.13 -8.21
CA ASP A 469 -20.43 4.22 -7.74
C ASP A 469 -21.23 5.40 -8.35
N GLY A 470 -20.54 6.34 -9.00
CA GLY A 470 -21.06 7.57 -9.60
C GLY A 470 -21.30 8.71 -8.59
N GLU A 471 -20.99 9.92 -8.99
CA GLU A 471 -21.14 11.17 -8.22
C GLU A 471 -22.37 11.96 -8.68
N VAL A 472 -23.17 12.48 -7.75
CA VAL A 472 -24.34 13.32 -8.09
C VAL A 472 -23.88 14.73 -8.45
N GLN A 473 -23.91 15.07 -9.74
CA GLN A 473 -23.54 16.39 -10.26
C GLN A 473 -24.69 17.40 -10.18
N LYS A 474 -25.94 16.92 -10.20
CA LYS A 474 -27.14 17.72 -9.97
C LYS A 474 -28.18 16.88 -9.24
N GLU A 475 -28.65 17.37 -8.10
CA GLU A 475 -29.77 16.74 -7.40
C GLU A 475 -31.08 16.88 -8.20
N ALA A 476 -31.92 15.85 -8.15
CA ALA A 476 -33.25 15.90 -8.73
C ALA A 476 -34.22 16.68 -7.82
N THR A 477 -35.14 17.42 -8.42
CA THR A 477 -36.21 18.15 -7.71
C THR A 477 -37.58 17.56 -8.05
N CYS A 478 -38.67 18.11 -7.51
CA CYS A 478 -40.02 17.65 -7.85
C CYS A 478 -40.36 17.76 -9.34
N THR A 479 -39.76 18.72 -10.06
CA THR A 479 -40.10 19.07 -11.45
C THR A 479 -38.92 19.04 -12.42
N GLU A 480 -37.68 19.11 -11.92
CA GLU A 480 -36.47 19.00 -12.74
C GLU A 480 -35.70 17.73 -12.45
N GLU A 481 -35.21 17.09 -13.52
CA GLU A 481 -34.28 15.97 -13.45
C GLU A 481 -32.91 16.42 -12.90
N GLY A 482 -32.26 15.50 -12.20
CA GLY A 482 -30.88 15.57 -11.76
C GLY A 482 -29.95 14.77 -12.69
N SER A 483 -28.68 14.63 -12.32
CA SER A 483 -27.69 13.88 -13.09
C SER A 483 -26.60 13.29 -12.22
N LYS A 484 -26.14 12.09 -12.58
CA LYS A 484 -25.07 11.35 -11.92
C LYS A 484 -23.95 11.04 -12.92
N LEU A 485 -22.71 11.42 -12.59
CA LEU A 485 -21.52 11.21 -13.40
C LEU A 485 -20.78 9.97 -12.90
N TYR A 486 -20.57 9.02 -13.79
CA TYR A 486 -19.73 7.85 -13.54
C TYR A 486 -18.38 8.06 -14.22
N THR A 487 -17.31 7.66 -13.53
CA THR A 487 -15.93 7.66 -14.05
C THR A 487 -15.41 6.24 -14.03
N CYS A 488 -14.76 5.79 -15.10
CA CYS A 488 -14.07 4.51 -15.13
C CYS A 488 -12.82 4.61 -14.25
N ILE A 489 -12.69 3.74 -13.24
CA ILE A 489 -11.57 3.73 -12.29
C ILE A 489 -10.24 3.28 -12.94
N VAL A 490 -10.31 2.75 -14.16
CA VAL A 490 -9.16 2.32 -14.96
C VAL A 490 -8.79 3.39 -15.98
N CYS A 491 -9.59 3.62 -17.04
CA CYS A 491 -9.19 4.53 -18.12
C CYS A 491 -9.50 6.02 -17.90
N GLY A 492 -10.30 6.39 -16.89
CA GLY A 492 -10.68 7.79 -16.63
C GLY A 492 -11.70 8.38 -17.62
N ASP A 493 -12.31 7.55 -18.47
CA ASP A 493 -13.50 7.90 -19.26
C ASP A 493 -14.72 8.16 -18.37
N THR A 494 -15.70 8.90 -18.88
CA THR A 494 -16.91 9.27 -18.14
C THR A 494 -18.21 8.98 -18.90
N LYS A 495 -19.28 8.72 -18.15
CA LYS A 495 -20.68 8.71 -18.66
C LYS A 495 -21.59 9.44 -17.68
N THR A 496 -22.62 10.11 -18.18
CA THR A 496 -23.64 10.78 -17.34
C THR A 496 -24.97 10.07 -17.49
N GLU A 497 -25.58 9.71 -16.37
CA GLU A 497 -26.94 9.16 -16.30
C GLU A 497 -27.89 10.19 -15.67
N VAL A 498 -29.14 10.20 -16.11
CA VAL A 498 -30.17 11.13 -15.64
C VAL A 498 -30.80 10.57 -14.36
N ILE A 499 -30.91 11.41 -13.33
CA ILE A 499 -31.70 11.11 -12.13
C ILE A 499 -33.12 11.66 -12.40
N PRO A 500 -34.16 10.81 -12.52
CA PRO A 500 -35.51 11.29 -12.79
C PRO A 500 -35.99 12.30 -11.76
N ALA A 501 -36.80 13.27 -12.18
CA ALA A 501 -37.44 14.21 -11.25
C ALA A 501 -38.22 13.44 -10.17
N ALA A 502 -38.05 13.85 -8.90
CA ALA A 502 -38.58 13.15 -7.73
C ALA A 502 -40.13 13.15 -7.65
N GLY A 503 -40.79 13.97 -8.48
CA GLY A 503 -42.24 14.16 -8.46
C GLY A 503 -42.71 14.95 -7.23
N HIS A 504 -44.02 15.15 -7.15
CA HIS A 504 -44.65 15.86 -6.03
C HIS A 504 -45.22 14.87 -5.02
N ASN A 505 -44.78 14.98 -3.76
CA ASN A 505 -45.38 14.27 -2.63
C ASN A 505 -46.40 15.17 -1.94
N TYR A 506 -47.65 15.16 -2.41
CA TYR A 506 -48.72 15.97 -1.83
C TYR A 506 -49.18 15.42 -0.48
N SER A 507 -49.35 16.33 0.50
CA SER A 507 -49.98 16.04 1.80
C SER A 507 -51.36 15.41 1.64
N THR A 508 -51.77 14.50 2.55
CA THR A 508 -53.17 14.04 2.64
C THR A 508 -54.06 15.05 3.38
N GLU A 509 -53.47 15.91 4.20
CA GLU A 509 -54.18 16.95 4.96
C GLU A 509 -54.37 18.22 4.13
N TRP A 510 -55.58 18.77 4.20
CA TRP A 510 -56.00 19.97 3.47
C TRP A 510 -55.45 21.25 4.12
N THR A 511 -54.63 22.00 3.40
CA THR A 511 -54.27 23.38 3.79
C THR A 511 -55.36 24.34 3.32
N ILE A 512 -55.85 25.22 4.20
CA ILE A 512 -56.69 26.36 3.80
C ILE A 512 -55.78 27.46 3.27
N ASP A 513 -55.85 27.72 1.96
CA ASP A 513 -55.10 28.79 1.28
C ASP A 513 -55.72 30.17 1.49
N LYS A 514 -57.06 30.19 1.61
CA LYS A 514 -57.86 31.39 1.82
C LYS A 514 -59.12 31.00 2.60
N GLU A 515 -59.33 31.64 3.74
CA GLU A 515 -60.57 31.45 4.52
C GLU A 515 -61.81 31.93 3.74
N ALA A 516 -62.91 31.20 3.90
CA ALA A 516 -64.20 31.62 3.38
C ALA A 516 -64.80 32.74 4.25
N THR A 517 -65.53 33.65 3.64
CA THR A 517 -66.21 34.74 4.33
C THR A 517 -67.70 34.75 3.97
N THR A 518 -68.47 35.69 4.52
CA THR A 518 -69.88 35.89 4.15
C THR A 518 -70.04 36.57 2.78
N THR A 519 -68.97 37.12 2.19
CA THR A 519 -69.00 37.88 0.92
C THR A 519 -68.17 37.23 -0.19
N GLU A 520 -67.06 36.58 0.15
CA GLU A 520 -66.14 35.92 -0.76
C GLU A 520 -65.96 34.44 -0.40
N GLU A 521 -65.79 33.61 -1.43
CA GLU A 521 -65.39 32.21 -1.28
C GLU A 521 -63.93 32.10 -0.81
N GLY A 522 -63.67 31.01 -0.09
CA GLY A 522 -62.33 30.58 0.29
C GLY A 522 -61.80 29.50 -0.65
N SER A 523 -60.61 28.97 -0.35
CA SER A 523 -60.01 27.86 -1.09
C SER A 523 -59.10 27.04 -0.19
N LYS A 524 -59.06 25.74 -0.44
CA LYS A 524 -58.12 24.79 0.17
C LYS A 524 -57.46 23.93 -0.90
N SER A 525 -56.28 23.40 -0.61
CA SER A 525 -55.53 22.51 -1.50
C SER A 525 -54.64 21.55 -0.73
N HIS A 526 -54.12 20.54 -1.41
CA HIS A 526 -53.09 19.66 -0.91
C HIS A 526 -51.72 20.17 -1.36
N HIS A 527 -50.84 20.47 -0.41
CA HIS A 527 -49.52 21.05 -0.70
C HIS A 527 -48.45 19.94 -0.79
N CYS A 528 -47.54 20.04 -1.76
CA CYS A 528 -46.37 19.18 -1.85
C CYS A 528 -45.46 19.43 -0.65
N THR A 529 -45.17 18.39 0.15
CA THR A 529 -44.37 18.51 1.39
C THR A 529 -42.91 18.88 1.13
N VAL A 530 -42.46 18.83 -0.12
CA VAL A 530 -41.08 19.12 -0.55
C VAL A 530 -40.94 20.51 -1.16
N CYS A 531 -41.88 20.94 -2.01
CA CYS A 531 -41.75 22.19 -2.79
C CYS A 531 -42.91 23.19 -2.64
N GLY A 532 -43.98 22.88 -1.89
CA GLY A 532 -45.12 23.78 -1.68
C GLY A 532 -46.06 23.98 -2.88
N ASP A 533 -45.85 23.24 -3.98
CA ASP A 533 -46.80 23.16 -5.10
C ASP A 533 -48.17 22.62 -4.66
N LYS A 534 -49.25 22.89 -5.42
CA LYS A 534 -50.64 22.73 -4.95
C LYS A 534 -51.52 21.90 -5.89
N ALA A 535 -51.94 20.74 -5.41
CA ALA A 535 -52.93 19.87 -6.06
C ALA A 535 -54.35 20.03 -5.47
N ASP A 536 -55.33 19.48 -6.17
CA ASP A 536 -56.74 19.31 -5.75
C ASP A 536 -57.42 20.59 -5.22
N ILE A 537 -57.03 21.75 -5.77
CA ILE A 537 -57.49 23.08 -5.35
C ILE A 537 -59.02 23.16 -5.40
N THR A 538 -59.63 23.22 -4.23
CA THR A 538 -61.08 23.13 -4.00
C THR A 538 -61.59 24.41 -3.37
N VAL A 539 -62.65 24.99 -3.96
CA VAL A 539 -63.32 26.18 -3.43
C VAL A 539 -64.05 25.84 -2.12
N ILE A 540 -63.89 26.68 -1.11
CA ILE A 540 -64.68 26.64 0.13
C ILE A 540 -65.87 27.59 -0.06
N PRO A 541 -67.13 27.09 -0.03
CA PRO A 541 -68.32 27.94 -0.14
C PRO A 541 -68.36 29.04 0.93
N LYS A 542 -69.09 30.12 0.63
CA LYS A 542 -69.30 31.24 1.56
C LYS A 542 -70.00 30.77 2.83
N LEU A 543 -69.69 31.43 3.94
CA LEU A 543 -70.23 31.05 5.26
C LEU A 543 -71.73 31.41 5.36
N GLU A 544 -72.60 30.41 5.13
CA GLU A 544 -74.04 30.51 5.38
C GLU A 544 -74.38 30.36 6.88
N ASN A 545 -75.53 30.89 7.30
CA ASN A 545 -75.80 31.21 8.71
C ASN A 545 -77.19 30.73 9.16
N THR A 546 -77.27 29.48 9.67
CA THR A 546 -78.47 28.94 10.35
C THR A 546 -78.13 27.86 11.37
N GLN A 547 -78.97 27.70 12.40
CA GLN A 547 -78.86 26.67 13.46
C GLN A 547 -79.69 25.40 13.16
N PRO A 548 -79.44 24.26 13.85
CA PRO A 548 -79.88 22.93 13.41
C PRO A 548 -81.12 22.34 14.13
N GLY A 549 -81.70 21.33 13.48
CA GLY A 549 -82.73 20.38 13.93
C GLY A 549 -83.28 19.62 12.71
N ASP A 550 -83.64 18.33 12.73
CA ASP A 550 -83.75 17.37 13.85
C ASP A 550 -83.39 15.94 13.37
N ASN A 551 -83.40 14.93 14.26
CA ASN A 551 -83.03 13.53 13.96
C ASN A 551 -84.18 12.72 13.33
N ASP A 552 -83.86 11.64 12.58
CA ASP A 552 -84.75 10.46 12.56
C ASP A 552 -84.10 9.07 12.28
N ASN A 553 -84.58 8.09 13.05
CA ASN A 553 -84.51 6.61 13.05
C ASN A 553 -83.55 5.72 12.17
N LYS A 554 -82.66 5.00 12.90
CA LYS A 554 -82.54 3.51 13.09
C LYS A 554 -82.09 2.52 11.95
N PRO A 555 -81.53 1.32 12.30
CA PRO A 555 -80.86 0.40 11.34
C PRO A 555 -81.48 -1.02 11.13
N GLY A 556 -80.94 -1.73 10.13
CA GLY A 556 -81.04 -3.17 9.79
C GLY A 556 -80.35 -3.41 8.43
N ASP A 557 -79.85 -4.59 8.02
CA ASP A 557 -79.74 -5.92 8.68
C ASP A 557 -78.55 -6.72 8.06
N ASN A 558 -78.26 -7.94 8.51
CA ASN A 558 -77.19 -8.82 7.98
C ASN A 558 -77.61 -9.61 6.71
N ASP A 559 -76.65 -10.17 5.94
CA ASP A 559 -76.76 -11.57 5.48
C ASP A 559 -75.44 -12.28 5.05
N ASN A 560 -75.56 -13.59 4.73
CA ASN A 560 -74.55 -14.66 4.82
C ASN A 560 -73.63 -14.98 3.61
N LYS A 561 -72.32 -15.19 3.90
CA LYS A 561 -71.52 -16.45 3.74
C LYS A 561 -71.32 -17.08 2.29
N PRO A 562 -70.78 -18.32 2.05
CA PRO A 562 -69.54 -18.47 1.22
C PRO A 562 -69.50 -19.61 0.15
N GLY A 563 -68.33 -19.84 -0.47
CA GLY A 563 -67.88 -21.09 -1.15
C GLY A 563 -66.46 -20.87 -1.74
N ASP A 564 -65.44 -21.77 -1.69
CA ASP A 564 -65.32 -23.21 -2.01
C ASP A 564 -65.41 -23.52 -3.53
N ASN A 565 -64.55 -24.33 -4.17
CA ASN A 565 -63.23 -24.92 -3.80
C ASN A 565 -62.53 -25.53 -5.07
N ASP A 566 -61.39 -26.22 -4.89
CA ASP A 566 -60.76 -27.23 -5.81
C ASP A 566 -60.00 -26.69 -7.07
N ASN A 567 -59.03 -27.40 -7.69
CA ASN A 567 -58.60 -28.81 -7.59
C ASN A 567 -57.09 -29.11 -7.87
N LYS A 568 -56.68 -30.34 -7.55
CA LYS A 568 -55.37 -31.08 -7.58
C LYS A 568 -54.97 -31.61 -9.00
N PRO A 569 -54.03 -32.58 -9.25
CA PRO A 569 -52.81 -33.10 -8.56
C PRO A 569 -51.57 -33.49 -9.49
N GLY A 570 -50.48 -34.03 -8.91
CA GLY A 570 -49.57 -35.06 -9.52
C GLY A 570 -48.06 -34.72 -9.46
N ASP A 571 -47.09 -35.48 -8.90
CA ASP A 571 -46.81 -36.94 -8.69
C ASP A 571 -46.41 -37.74 -9.97
N ASN A 572 -45.35 -38.57 -10.06
CA ASN A 572 -44.15 -38.84 -9.20
C ASN A 572 -43.07 -39.73 -9.93
N ASP A 573 -41.93 -40.02 -9.27
CA ASP A 573 -41.05 -41.24 -9.35
C ASP A 573 -40.01 -41.53 -10.49
N ASN A 574 -38.73 -41.74 -10.07
CA ASN A 574 -37.91 -43.00 -10.09
C ASN A 574 -36.46 -43.03 -10.68
N LYS A 575 -35.60 -43.95 -10.17
CA LYS A 575 -34.11 -44.00 -10.36
C LYS A 575 -33.44 -45.41 -10.24
N PRO A 576 -32.62 -45.83 -11.24
CA PRO A 576 -31.25 -46.41 -11.06
C PRO A 576 -30.23 -45.75 -12.06
N GLY A 577 -28.97 -46.15 -12.31
CA GLY A 577 -27.99 -47.16 -11.85
C GLY A 577 -26.93 -47.41 -12.98
N ASP A 578 -25.73 -48.00 -12.82
CA ASP A 578 -24.98 -48.49 -11.64
C ASP A 578 -23.45 -48.72 -11.93
N ASN A 579 -22.64 -48.98 -10.89
CA ASN A 579 -21.21 -49.39 -10.77
C ASN A 579 -20.31 -49.80 -11.98
N ASN A 580 -19.03 -49.33 -11.99
CA ASN A 580 -17.81 -50.18 -11.84
C ASN A 580 -16.42 -49.46 -11.79
N LYS A 581 -15.42 -50.16 -11.21
CA LYS A 581 -13.94 -49.89 -11.10
C LYS A 581 -13.24 -51.26 -11.38
N PRO A 582 -12.03 -51.43 -12.01
CA PRO A 582 -10.72 -50.92 -11.54
C PRO A 582 -9.56 -50.74 -12.57
N GLY A 583 -8.36 -50.39 -12.04
CA GLY A 583 -7.07 -50.21 -12.73
C GLY A 583 -6.44 -48.87 -12.30
N SER A 584 -5.36 -48.77 -11.51
CA SER A 584 -4.00 -49.34 -11.62
C SER A 584 -3.22 -48.80 -12.82
N ASP A 585 -2.25 -47.92 -12.58
CA ASP A 585 -0.83 -48.33 -12.55
C ASP A 585 0.01 -47.31 -11.77
N ASN A 586 1.32 -47.58 -11.62
CA ASN A 586 2.16 -47.06 -10.53
C ASN A 586 3.39 -46.26 -11.01
N SER A 587 3.68 -45.14 -10.33
CA SER A 587 4.98 -44.47 -10.40
C SER A 587 5.26 -43.70 -9.11
N ASP A 588 5.93 -44.34 -8.14
CA ASP A 588 6.47 -43.71 -6.94
C ASP A 588 7.60 -42.70 -7.29
N VAL A 589 7.24 -41.51 -7.77
CA VAL A 589 8.18 -40.37 -7.82
C VAL A 589 8.35 -39.87 -6.39
N LYS A 590 9.50 -40.17 -5.79
CA LYS A 590 9.77 -39.84 -4.39
C LYS A 590 10.23 -38.39 -4.25
N THR A 591 9.28 -37.47 -4.40
CA THR A 591 9.47 -36.02 -4.27
C THR A 591 10.11 -35.67 -2.92
N ASP A 592 11.25 -34.99 -2.94
CA ASP A 592 12.02 -34.63 -1.73
C ASP A 592 11.46 -33.34 -1.13
N ILE A 593 10.20 -33.41 -0.69
CA ILE A 593 9.41 -32.32 -0.14
C ILE A 593 9.29 -32.51 1.38
N LYS A 594 9.50 -31.43 2.13
CA LYS A 594 9.51 -31.46 3.59
C LYS A 594 8.74 -30.27 4.14
N VAL A 595 7.57 -30.56 4.68
CA VAL A 595 6.80 -29.62 5.50
C VAL A 595 7.32 -29.67 6.94
N SER A 596 7.51 -28.51 7.55
CA SER A 596 8.03 -28.37 8.92
C SER A 596 7.31 -27.25 9.66
N VAL A 597 7.17 -27.41 10.98
CA VAL A 597 6.62 -26.39 11.87
C VAL A 597 7.67 -26.06 12.93
N LEU A 598 7.97 -24.77 13.10
CA LEU A 598 8.98 -24.23 13.99
C LEU A 598 8.29 -23.31 15.00
N VAL A 599 8.45 -23.60 16.29
CA VAL A 599 7.66 -22.98 17.37
C VAL A 599 8.62 -22.41 18.41
N ASP A 600 8.46 -21.12 18.77
CA ASP A 600 9.25 -20.45 19.82
C ASP A 600 8.96 -21.04 21.22
N GLU A 601 9.91 -21.00 22.15
CA GLU A 601 9.84 -21.68 23.47
C GLU A 601 8.65 -21.21 24.35
N ARG A 602 8.07 -20.05 24.04
CA ARG A 602 6.93 -19.43 24.76
C ARG A 602 5.57 -19.71 24.11
N VAL A 603 5.56 -20.34 22.93
CA VAL A 603 4.35 -20.58 22.13
C VAL A 603 3.76 -21.97 22.45
N PRO A 604 2.42 -22.11 22.52
CA PRO A 604 1.81 -23.42 22.73
C PRO A 604 2.06 -24.38 21.55
N GLU A 605 2.13 -25.68 21.82
CA GLU A 605 2.43 -26.72 20.81
C GLU A 605 1.49 -26.59 19.60
N THR A 606 2.06 -26.23 18.44
CA THR A 606 1.33 -25.86 17.23
C THR A 606 1.73 -26.77 16.07
N GLY A 607 0.77 -27.14 15.22
CA GLY A 607 0.99 -28.03 14.07
C GLY A 607 -0.05 -27.85 12.96
N LEU A 608 0.18 -28.54 11.85
CA LEU A 608 -0.75 -28.64 10.72
C LEU A 608 -1.57 -29.93 10.82
N VAL A 609 -2.82 -29.90 10.32
CA VAL A 609 -3.76 -31.03 10.39
C VAL A 609 -3.94 -31.74 9.04
N ASP A 610 -3.84 -31.00 7.93
CA ASP A 610 -4.10 -31.54 6.58
C ASP A 610 -2.98 -32.46 6.08
N SER A 611 -3.23 -33.15 4.97
CA SER A 611 -2.19 -33.96 4.34
C SER A 611 -1.10 -33.09 3.70
N THR A 612 0.11 -33.63 3.59
CA THR A 612 1.21 -32.97 2.88
C THR A 612 0.83 -32.61 1.45
N GLU A 613 0.00 -33.41 0.77
CA GLU A 613 -0.46 -33.17 -0.59
C GLU A 613 -1.41 -31.96 -0.68
N ASP A 614 -2.30 -31.79 0.30
CA ASP A 614 -3.23 -30.65 0.36
C ASP A 614 -2.50 -29.36 0.76
N ILE A 615 -1.56 -29.45 1.71
CA ILE A 615 -0.65 -28.37 2.10
C ILE A 615 0.16 -27.88 0.89
N ILE A 616 0.68 -28.78 0.06
CA ILE A 616 1.40 -28.42 -1.17
C ILE A 616 0.49 -27.65 -2.14
N LYS A 617 -0.72 -28.15 -2.42
CA LYS A 617 -1.67 -27.50 -3.35
C LYS A 617 -2.14 -26.12 -2.87
N ALA A 618 -2.24 -25.93 -1.55
CA ALA A 618 -2.58 -24.64 -0.97
C ALA A 618 -1.46 -23.58 -1.13
N ILE A 619 -0.20 -24.01 -1.18
CA ILE A 619 0.99 -23.15 -1.06
C ILE A 619 1.72 -22.92 -2.39
N LEU A 620 1.77 -23.94 -3.26
CA LEU A 620 2.48 -23.88 -4.54
C LEU A 620 1.55 -23.46 -5.69
N THR A 621 2.07 -22.69 -6.63
CA THR A 621 1.42 -22.49 -7.94
C THR A 621 1.49 -23.77 -8.79
N GLU A 622 0.74 -23.85 -9.88
CA GLU A 622 0.81 -25.01 -10.78
C GLU A 622 2.23 -25.26 -11.32
N ASP A 623 3.01 -24.20 -11.59
CA ASP A 623 4.35 -24.33 -12.15
C ASP A 623 5.42 -24.61 -11.08
N GLU A 624 5.18 -24.21 -9.83
CA GLU A 624 5.98 -24.64 -8.68
C GLU A 624 5.71 -26.12 -8.33
N ALA A 625 4.45 -26.57 -8.47
CA ALA A 625 4.09 -27.98 -8.32
C ALA A 625 4.75 -28.85 -9.40
N LYS A 626 4.73 -28.42 -10.68
CA LYS A 626 5.44 -29.09 -11.78
C LYS A 626 6.95 -29.20 -11.50
N GLN A 627 7.59 -28.14 -11.01
CA GLN A 627 9.01 -28.20 -10.60
C GLN A 627 9.26 -29.23 -9.48
N ALA A 628 8.36 -29.37 -8.52
CA ALA A 628 8.47 -30.37 -7.46
C ALA A 628 8.26 -31.81 -7.98
N GLU A 629 7.36 -32.01 -8.94
CA GLU A 629 7.15 -33.28 -9.67
C GLU A 629 8.38 -33.66 -10.53
N ASP A 630 9.02 -32.69 -11.18
CA ASP A 630 10.29 -32.83 -11.90
C ASP A 630 11.51 -33.06 -10.96
N GLY A 631 11.29 -33.08 -9.65
CA GLY A 631 12.28 -33.48 -8.65
C GLY A 631 13.09 -32.33 -8.02
N VAL A 632 12.67 -31.08 -8.18
CA VAL A 632 13.22 -29.96 -7.42
C VAL A 632 12.82 -30.11 -5.94
N LYS A 633 13.78 -29.92 -5.03
CA LYS A 633 13.55 -29.95 -3.58
C LYS A 633 12.61 -28.82 -3.16
N VAL A 634 11.67 -29.12 -2.25
CA VAL A 634 10.81 -28.10 -1.63
C VAL A 634 10.82 -28.23 -0.11
N ASP A 635 11.37 -27.24 0.59
CA ASP A 635 11.24 -27.10 2.05
C ASP A 635 10.13 -26.07 2.34
N ILE A 636 9.10 -26.46 3.08
CA ILE A 636 8.05 -25.57 3.59
C ILE A 636 8.20 -25.45 5.11
N ALA A 637 8.22 -24.22 5.61
CA ALA A 637 8.40 -23.90 7.03
C ALA A 637 7.29 -22.96 7.54
N LEU A 638 6.41 -23.48 8.38
CA LEU A 638 5.50 -22.67 9.19
C LEU A 638 6.23 -22.26 10.48
N THR A 639 6.43 -20.97 10.69
CA THR A 639 7.08 -20.43 11.89
C THR A 639 6.05 -19.75 12.78
N VAL A 640 6.05 -20.06 14.07
CA VAL A 640 5.06 -19.60 15.05
C VAL A 640 5.79 -18.97 16.25
N LYS A 641 5.56 -17.67 16.47
CA LYS A 641 6.21 -16.88 17.53
C LYS A 641 5.18 -16.22 18.45
N ASP A 642 5.57 -15.96 19.70
CA ASP A 642 4.77 -15.16 20.63
C ASP A 642 4.90 -13.67 20.27
N LYS A 643 3.78 -13.04 19.93
CA LYS A 643 3.70 -11.61 19.58
C LYS A 643 3.11 -10.75 20.70
N SER A 644 2.74 -11.32 21.86
CA SER A 644 2.05 -10.57 22.93
C SER A 644 2.82 -9.34 23.42
N SER A 645 4.16 -9.36 23.36
CA SER A 645 5.03 -8.24 23.73
C SER A 645 5.39 -7.29 22.58
N ASN A 646 4.96 -7.56 21.34
CA ASN A 646 5.39 -6.82 20.14
C ASN A 646 4.22 -6.53 19.17
N LEU A 647 3.07 -6.15 19.72
CA LEU A 647 1.91 -5.67 18.95
C LEU A 647 2.05 -4.18 18.61
N THR A 648 1.71 -3.81 17.38
CA THR A 648 1.54 -2.40 16.96
C THR A 648 0.34 -1.76 17.67
N GLU A 649 0.25 -0.42 17.66
CA GLU A 649 -0.90 0.29 18.23
C GLU A 649 -2.20 0.02 17.45
N ASP A 650 -2.14 -0.22 16.14
CA ASP A 650 -3.32 -0.58 15.35
C ASP A 650 -3.76 -2.02 15.56
N GLU A 651 -2.83 -2.97 15.73
CA GLU A 651 -3.20 -4.31 16.20
C GLU A 651 -3.86 -4.27 17.58
N LYS A 652 -3.35 -3.45 18.52
CA LYS A 652 -4.00 -3.24 19.82
C LYS A 652 -5.40 -2.64 19.67
N LYS A 653 -5.61 -1.65 18.80
CA LYS A 653 -6.95 -1.09 18.49
C LYS A 653 -7.89 -2.16 17.93
N LEU A 654 -7.45 -2.93 16.95
CA LEU A 654 -8.23 -3.99 16.29
C LEU A 654 -8.58 -5.15 17.23
N ILE A 655 -7.66 -5.55 18.11
CA ILE A 655 -7.93 -6.54 19.17
C ILE A 655 -9.00 -5.99 20.12
N ASN A 656 -8.85 -4.75 20.58
CA ASN A 656 -9.79 -4.10 21.51
C ASN A 656 -11.16 -3.78 20.89
N SER A 657 -11.28 -3.67 19.56
CA SER A 657 -12.57 -3.43 18.88
C SER A 657 -13.33 -4.70 18.55
N ASN A 658 -12.64 -5.85 18.43
CA ASN A 658 -13.26 -7.14 18.11
C ASN A 658 -13.59 -7.99 19.35
N ILE A 659 -12.89 -7.81 20.47
CA ILE A 659 -13.17 -8.51 21.73
C ILE A 659 -14.32 -7.82 22.47
N LYS A 660 -15.35 -8.58 22.85
CA LYS A 660 -16.54 -8.11 23.60
C LYS A 660 -16.30 -8.13 25.11
N ASP A 661 -17.14 -7.40 25.86
CA ASP A 661 -17.12 -7.34 27.34
C ASP A 661 -17.15 -8.71 28.06
N ASN A 662 -17.65 -9.76 27.41
CA ASN A 662 -17.74 -11.12 27.93
C ASN A 662 -16.63 -12.07 27.43
N GLN A 663 -15.69 -11.57 26.64
CA GLN A 663 -14.60 -12.31 26.02
C GLN A 663 -13.24 -11.87 26.58
N ALA A 664 -12.23 -12.72 26.46
CA ALA A 664 -10.85 -12.43 26.81
C ALA A 664 -9.87 -12.97 25.76
N ALA A 665 -8.75 -12.27 25.57
CA ALA A 665 -7.62 -12.78 24.80
C ALA A 665 -6.88 -13.87 25.59
N GLY A 666 -6.44 -14.91 24.88
CA GLY A 666 -5.50 -15.93 25.33
C GLY A 666 -4.11 -15.67 24.76
N CYS A 667 -3.55 -16.63 24.03
CA CYS A 667 -2.29 -16.45 23.32
C CYS A 667 -2.43 -15.58 22.06
N ILE A 668 -1.33 -14.89 21.71
CA ILE A 668 -1.23 -13.98 20.57
C ILE A 668 -0.01 -14.41 19.75
N LEU A 669 -0.26 -14.88 18.53
CA LEU A 669 0.71 -15.58 17.70
C LEU A 669 1.03 -14.78 16.44
N ASP A 670 2.31 -14.67 16.11
CA ASP A 670 2.79 -14.35 14.77
C ASP A 670 2.99 -15.67 14.02
N ILE A 671 2.15 -15.93 13.02
CA ILE A 671 2.21 -17.14 12.21
C ILE A 671 2.66 -16.75 10.81
N GLN A 672 3.87 -17.18 10.46
CA GLN A 672 4.56 -16.88 9.20
C GLN A 672 4.77 -18.17 8.43
N LEU A 673 4.57 -18.14 7.10
CA LEU A 673 4.81 -19.29 6.24
C LEU A 673 5.89 -18.93 5.21
N GLN A 674 6.82 -19.85 5.00
CA GLN A 674 7.96 -19.67 4.09
C GLN A 674 8.15 -20.93 3.26
N LYS A 675 8.44 -20.76 1.96
CA LYS A 675 8.75 -21.85 1.02
C LYS A 675 10.14 -21.66 0.41
N ILE A 676 10.86 -22.75 0.25
CA ILE A 676 12.13 -22.82 -0.47
C ILE A 676 11.96 -23.82 -1.61
N ILE A 677 12.26 -23.41 -2.84
CA ILE A 677 12.18 -24.24 -4.04
C ILE A 677 13.56 -24.25 -4.71
N GLY A 678 14.23 -25.39 -4.65
CA GLY A 678 15.63 -25.54 -5.07
C GLY A 678 16.58 -24.71 -4.19
N SER A 679 16.94 -23.51 -4.65
CA SER A 679 17.69 -22.51 -3.89
C SER A 679 16.93 -21.21 -3.63
N GLN A 680 15.75 -21.02 -4.25
CA GLN A 680 14.96 -19.80 -4.13
C GLN A 680 14.11 -19.84 -2.87
N LYS A 681 14.07 -18.75 -2.12
CA LYS A 681 13.39 -18.63 -0.82
C LYS A 681 12.38 -17.49 -0.88
N SER A 682 11.14 -17.75 -0.48
CA SER A 682 10.05 -16.75 -0.47
C SER A 682 9.12 -16.94 0.72
N ASP A 683 8.58 -15.83 1.22
CA ASP A 683 7.52 -15.82 2.23
C ASP A 683 6.15 -15.89 1.55
N VAL A 684 5.19 -16.53 2.22
CA VAL A 684 3.86 -16.84 1.70
C VAL A 684 2.82 -16.15 2.59
N TYR A 685 2.20 -15.10 2.06
CA TYR A 685 1.29 -14.23 2.81
C TYR A 685 -0.18 -14.59 2.64
N GLU A 686 -0.58 -15.14 1.48
CA GLU A 686 -1.91 -15.68 1.19
C GLU A 686 -1.79 -17.06 0.50
N LEU A 687 -2.86 -17.86 0.51
CA LEU A 687 -2.91 -19.23 -0.03
C LEU A 687 -3.96 -19.41 -1.13
N ASN A 688 -3.74 -20.40 -2.01
CA ASN A 688 -4.72 -20.84 -3.01
C ASN A 688 -5.98 -21.47 -2.38
N SER A 689 -5.85 -22.01 -1.17
CA SER A 689 -6.95 -22.54 -0.36
C SER A 689 -6.55 -22.58 1.13
N ALA A 690 -7.53 -22.53 2.03
CA ALA A 690 -7.26 -22.49 3.47
C ALA A 690 -6.74 -23.84 4.01
N ILE A 691 -5.73 -23.79 4.89
CA ILE A 691 -5.19 -24.94 5.62
C ILE A 691 -5.58 -24.88 7.10
N ASN A 692 -5.69 -26.06 7.73
CA ASN A 692 -6.05 -26.25 9.13
C ASN A 692 -4.81 -26.25 10.02
N ILE A 693 -4.67 -25.18 10.80
CA ILE A 693 -3.69 -25.06 11.89
C ILE A 693 -4.36 -25.57 13.18
N LYS A 694 -3.62 -26.33 13.98
CA LYS A 694 -3.99 -26.65 15.36
C LYS A 694 -3.01 -26.08 16.38
N VAL A 695 -3.54 -25.53 17.46
CA VAL A 695 -2.79 -24.98 18.60
C VAL A 695 -3.30 -25.65 19.87
N LYS A 696 -2.41 -26.35 20.57
CA LYS A 696 -2.71 -27.01 21.84
C LYS A 696 -2.71 -25.99 22.98
N LEU A 697 -3.85 -25.72 23.57
CA LEU A 697 -3.99 -24.61 24.52
C LEU A 697 -3.32 -24.91 25.86
N ASN A 698 -2.61 -23.91 26.40
CA ASN A 698 -2.03 -23.99 27.74
C ASN A 698 -3.12 -24.18 28.81
N SER A 699 -2.80 -24.88 29.91
CA SER A 699 -3.82 -25.36 30.85
C SER A 699 -4.60 -24.25 31.59
N ASP A 700 -4.14 -23.01 31.56
CA ASP A 700 -4.80 -21.80 32.05
C ASP A 700 -5.87 -21.24 31.07
N LEU A 701 -5.67 -21.47 29.76
CA LEU A 701 -6.66 -21.16 28.73
C LEU A 701 -7.77 -22.22 28.65
N ILE A 702 -7.56 -23.42 29.19
CA ILE A 702 -8.57 -24.49 29.30
C ILE A 702 -9.46 -24.27 30.53
N ASN A 703 -10.78 -24.41 30.36
CA ASN A 703 -11.73 -24.27 31.47
C ASN A 703 -11.59 -25.40 32.51
N LYS A 704 -11.69 -25.03 33.79
CA LYS A 704 -11.63 -25.93 34.95
C LYS A 704 -12.90 -25.88 35.82
N ASP A 705 -13.88 -25.06 35.45
CA ASP A 705 -15.15 -24.87 36.14
C ASP A 705 -16.29 -25.56 35.37
N SER A 706 -16.75 -26.70 35.88
CA SER A 706 -17.83 -27.51 35.29
C SER A 706 -19.21 -26.86 35.32
N SER A 707 -19.38 -25.72 36.00
CA SER A 707 -20.60 -24.90 35.91
C SER A 707 -20.66 -24.04 34.65
N LYS A 708 -19.60 -24.03 33.83
CA LYS A 708 -19.49 -23.24 32.60
C LYS A 708 -19.03 -24.08 31.41
N THR A 709 -19.36 -23.63 30.21
CA THR A 709 -18.73 -24.06 28.95
C THR A 709 -17.91 -22.88 28.42
N ARG A 710 -16.62 -23.12 28.14
CA ARG A 710 -15.77 -22.14 27.47
C ARG A 710 -15.85 -22.36 25.96
N LYS A 711 -16.14 -21.30 25.21
CA LYS A 711 -16.04 -21.32 23.74
C LYS A 711 -14.79 -20.59 23.31
N TYR A 712 -14.28 -20.94 22.14
CA TYR A 712 -13.11 -20.34 21.52
C TYR A 712 -13.44 -19.82 20.12
N SER A 713 -12.75 -18.77 19.72
CA SER A 713 -12.73 -18.20 18.37
C SER A 713 -11.34 -17.64 18.11
N VAL A 714 -10.93 -17.49 16.85
CA VAL A 714 -9.62 -16.92 16.53
C VAL A 714 -9.82 -15.63 15.74
N ILE A 715 -9.29 -14.51 16.23
CA ILE A 715 -9.18 -13.29 15.43
C ILE A 715 -7.88 -13.40 14.63
N ARG A 716 -7.95 -13.21 13.32
CA ARG A 716 -6.78 -12.98 12.47
C ARG A 716 -6.70 -11.49 12.14
N ILE A 717 -5.53 -10.89 12.24
CA ILE A 717 -5.25 -9.54 11.72
C ILE A 717 -4.21 -9.67 10.62
N HIS A 718 -4.54 -9.23 9.42
CA HIS A 718 -3.68 -9.27 8.24
C HIS A 718 -3.91 -8.00 7.40
N ASN A 719 -2.84 -7.33 6.97
CA ASN A 719 -2.86 -6.07 6.23
C ASN A 719 -3.81 -4.99 6.82
N GLY A 720 -3.85 -4.88 8.15
CA GLY A 720 -4.69 -3.93 8.89
C GLY A 720 -6.18 -4.30 8.98
N VAL A 721 -6.61 -5.43 8.40
CA VAL A 721 -7.99 -5.93 8.45
C VAL A 721 -8.10 -7.07 9.47
N SER A 722 -9.20 -7.12 10.22
CA SER A 722 -9.47 -8.15 11.24
C SER A 722 -10.60 -9.10 10.82
N ASP A 723 -10.29 -10.39 10.68
CA ASP A 723 -11.25 -11.46 10.44
C ASP A 723 -11.53 -12.25 11.73
N ILE A 724 -12.77 -12.72 11.93
CA ILE A 724 -13.09 -13.68 13.00
C ILE A 724 -13.24 -15.07 12.40
N LEU A 725 -12.23 -15.91 12.61
CA LEU A 725 -12.18 -17.30 12.16
C LEU A 725 -12.93 -18.22 13.16
N SER A 726 -13.73 -19.13 12.60
CA SER A 726 -14.34 -20.21 13.37
C SER A 726 -13.28 -21.23 13.78
N ALA A 727 -13.32 -21.67 15.04
CA ALA A 727 -12.37 -22.63 15.60
C ALA A 727 -13.11 -23.77 16.32
N THR A 728 -12.56 -24.98 16.25
CA THR A 728 -13.08 -26.19 16.91
C THR A 728 -12.12 -26.59 18.02
N PHE A 729 -12.61 -26.75 19.25
CA PHE A 729 -11.83 -27.19 20.40
C PHE A 729 -12.16 -28.64 20.77
N ASP A 730 -11.12 -29.46 20.94
CA ASP A 730 -11.23 -30.83 21.43
C ASP A 730 -10.85 -30.88 22.93
N GLU A 731 -11.85 -31.10 23.79
CA GLU A 731 -11.68 -31.19 25.24
C GLU A 731 -10.79 -32.36 25.69
N ALA A 732 -10.65 -33.41 24.87
CA ALA A 732 -9.87 -34.60 25.22
C ALA A 732 -8.36 -34.44 24.95
N THR A 733 -7.98 -33.62 23.97
CA THR A 733 -6.58 -33.35 23.60
C THR A 733 -6.10 -31.96 24.04
N GLY A 734 -7.01 -31.01 24.26
CA GLY A 734 -6.72 -29.60 24.49
C GLY A 734 -6.37 -28.83 23.21
N GLU A 735 -6.60 -29.42 22.03
CA GLU A 735 -6.24 -28.82 20.74
C GLU A 735 -7.37 -27.93 20.19
N LEU A 736 -7.02 -26.72 19.78
CA LEU A 736 -7.88 -25.76 19.08
C LEU A 736 -7.49 -25.74 17.59
N THR A 737 -8.38 -26.18 16.70
CA THR A 737 -8.15 -26.22 15.25
C THR A 737 -8.94 -25.13 14.53
N PHE A 738 -8.31 -24.42 13.60
CA PHE A 738 -8.96 -23.41 12.75
C PHE A 738 -8.36 -23.43 11.33
N ALA A 739 -9.20 -23.15 10.33
CA ALA A 739 -8.76 -23.01 8.95
C ALA A 739 -8.30 -21.57 8.67
N THR A 740 -7.26 -21.39 7.86
CA THR A 740 -6.78 -20.07 7.43
C THR A 740 -6.07 -20.10 6.08
N ASP A 741 -6.26 -19.04 5.31
CA ASP A 741 -5.71 -18.77 3.98
C ASP A 741 -4.71 -17.59 3.95
N ARG A 742 -4.35 -16.99 5.09
CA ARG A 742 -3.46 -15.79 5.17
C ARG A 742 -2.55 -15.78 6.39
N PHE A 743 -1.32 -15.29 6.28
CA PHE A 743 -0.32 -15.31 7.35
C PHE A 743 0.03 -13.92 7.88
N SER A 744 -0.05 -13.76 9.21
CA SER A 744 0.27 -12.54 9.99
C SER A 744 -0.09 -12.83 11.47
N THR A 745 -0.75 -11.89 12.17
CA THR A 745 -1.10 -11.98 13.60
C THR A 745 -2.41 -12.74 13.85
N TYR A 746 -2.42 -13.57 14.88
CA TYR A 746 -3.57 -14.36 15.36
C TYR A 746 -3.77 -14.19 16.86
N ILE A 747 -5.03 -14.16 17.30
CA ILE A 747 -5.41 -14.04 18.71
C ILE A 747 -6.43 -15.14 19.01
N VAL A 748 -6.08 -16.07 19.90
CA VAL A 748 -7.08 -16.98 20.48
C VAL A 748 -7.93 -16.17 21.45
N VAL A 749 -9.24 -16.14 21.24
CA VAL A 749 -10.21 -15.45 22.10
C VAL A 749 -11.15 -16.49 22.70
N TYR A 750 -11.52 -16.31 23.97
CA TYR A 750 -12.46 -17.20 24.65
C TYR A 750 -13.58 -16.45 25.40
N GLU A 751 -14.74 -17.08 25.53
CA GLU A 751 -15.84 -16.66 26.42
C GLU A 751 -16.25 -17.80 27.35
N ASP A 752 -16.53 -17.48 28.62
CA ASP A 752 -17.08 -18.43 29.60
C ASP A 752 -18.60 -18.25 29.72
N VAL A 753 -19.37 -19.24 29.27
CA VAL A 753 -20.84 -19.22 29.31
C VAL A 753 -21.34 -20.15 30.42
N ALA A 754 -22.22 -19.66 31.30
CA ALA A 754 -22.79 -20.47 32.37
C ALA A 754 -23.74 -21.56 31.83
N ASN A 755 -23.61 -22.78 32.36
CA ASN A 755 -24.41 -23.93 31.93
C ASN A 755 -25.85 -23.78 32.45
N SER A 756 -26.81 -23.70 31.52
CA SER A 756 -28.22 -23.41 31.83
C SER A 756 -28.96 -24.64 32.37
N ASN A 757 -28.83 -24.87 33.68
CA ASN A 757 -29.55 -25.93 34.41
C ASN A 757 -31.07 -25.86 34.15
N THR A 758 -31.55 -26.78 33.30
CA THR A 758 -32.97 -26.91 32.91
C THR A 758 -33.47 -28.35 33.06
N GLU A 759 -33.25 -28.92 34.24
CA GLU A 759 -34.00 -30.09 34.76
C GLU A 759 -34.89 -29.64 35.94
N ASP A 760 -35.94 -28.84 35.67
CA ASP A 760 -37.10 -28.83 36.57
C ASP A 760 -37.90 -30.11 36.32
N LYS A 761 -37.52 -31.17 37.04
CA LYS A 761 -38.31 -32.39 37.16
C LYS A 761 -38.94 -32.46 38.54
N SER A 762 -39.95 -31.63 38.73
CA SER A 762 -40.94 -31.76 39.79
C SER A 762 -41.58 -33.17 39.80
N ASN A 763 -41.11 -34.05 40.69
CA ASN A 763 -41.88 -35.22 41.12
C ASN A 763 -41.50 -35.64 42.55
N VAL A 764 -42.43 -35.45 43.49
CA VAL A 764 -42.24 -35.74 44.93
C VAL A 764 -43.35 -36.69 45.41
N SER A 765 -43.00 -37.54 46.38
CA SER A 765 -43.84 -38.53 47.07
C SER A 765 -44.17 -39.82 46.30
N GLY A 766 -43.43 -40.88 46.63
CA GLY A 766 -43.54 -42.23 46.05
C GLY A 766 -43.47 -43.38 47.06
N ASN A 767 -43.59 -43.10 48.37
CA ASN A 767 -43.82 -44.05 49.48
C ASN A 767 -42.72 -45.09 49.85
N GLY A 768 -42.40 -45.17 51.17
CA GLY A 768 -41.98 -46.43 51.83
C GLY A 768 -40.61 -46.48 52.52
N SER A 769 -40.62 -46.91 53.81
CA SER A 769 -39.51 -47.49 54.63
C SER A 769 -38.12 -46.83 54.58
N ALA A 770 -37.56 -46.20 55.63
CA ALA A 770 -37.47 -46.50 57.08
C ALA A 770 -36.40 -47.54 57.49
N ALA A 771 -35.19 -47.04 57.81
CA ALA A 771 -34.28 -47.47 58.89
C ALA A 771 -32.96 -46.66 58.82
N ASP A 772 -32.12 -46.47 59.84
CA ASP A 772 -32.30 -46.24 61.30
C ASP A 772 -30.87 -45.96 61.88
N ASN A 773 -30.73 -45.15 62.96
CA ASN A 773 -29.48 -44.94 63.76
C ASN A 773 -28.32 -44.15 63.08
N ASN A 774 -27.73 -43.09 63.66
CA ASN A 774 -26.94 -42.89 64.90
C ASN A 774 -25.46 -43.39 64.76
N ASP A 775 -24.39 -42.76 65.31
CA ASP A 775 -24.24 -41.57 66.16
C ASP A 775 -22.79 -40.99 66.16
N VAL A 776 -22.66 -39.66 66.35
CA VAL A 776 -21.75 -38.87 67.27
C VAL A 776 -20.22 -39.16 67.43
N ALA A 777 -19.45 -38.06 67.57
CA ALA A 777 -18.05 -37.89 68.09
C ALA A 777 -16.88 -38.35 67.17
N GLU A 778 -15.77 -37.62 66.99
CA GLU A 778 -14.77 -37.04 67.94
C GLU A 778 -13.95 -38.12 68.69
N ASP A 779 -12.61 -38.11 68.77
CA ASP A 779 -11.58 -37.10 68.43
C ASP A 779 -10.21 -37.77 68.09
N SER A 780 -9.29 -37.01 67.44
CA SER A 780 -7.80 -37.13 67.34
C SER A 780 -7.14 -38.49 67.02
N ALA A 781 -6.13 -38.64 66.14
CA ALA A 781 -4.96 -37.77 65.89
C ALA A 781 -4.13 -38.19 64.64
N ALA A 782 -3.49 -37.20 64.01
CA ALA A 782 -2.21 -37.23 63.29
C ALA A 782 -1.92 -38.30 62.19
N THR A 783 -1.99 -37.88 60.93
CA THR A 783 -1.13 -38.34 59.82
C THR A 783 -0.70 -37.16 58.93
N ALA A 784 0.48 -37.25 58.32
CA ALA A 784 0.82 -36.50 57.09
C ALA A 784 0.03 -37.10 55.89
N ASP A 785 -0.02 -36.53 54.69
CA ASP A 785 0.93 -35.64 54.04
C ASP A 785 0.26 -34.81 52.89
N ASP A 786 1.06 -33.93 52.28
CA ASP A 786 0.96 -33.41 50.89
C ASP A 786 -0.11 -32.36 50.46
N SER A 787 0.42 -31.36 49.72
CA SER A 787 -0.23 -30.56 48.66
C SER A 787 -1.24 -29.41 48.96
N ALA A 788 -1.46 -28.63 47.89
CA ALA A 788 -2.47 -27.58 47.64
C ALA A 788 -2.34 -26.21 48.34
N ALA A 789 -2.58 -25.14 47.56
CA ALA A 789 -2.61 -23.74 47.98
C ALA A 789 -4.00 -23.12 47.73
N THR A 790 -4.35 -22.04 48.45
CA THR A 790 -5.36 -21.02 48.03
C THR A 790 -5.35 -19.81 48.98
N ALA A 791 -5.75 -18.63 48.47
CA ALA A 791 -5.85 -17.31 49.14
C ALA A 791 -4.52 -16.74 49.69
N ASP A 792 -4.13 -15.47 49.51
CA ASP A 792 -4.85 -14.26 49.10
C ASP A 792 -3.99 -13.34 48.20
N THR A 793 -4.48 -12.99 47.00
CA THR A 793 -3.94 -11.88 46.17
C THR A 793 -5.01 -11.10 45.36
N LEU A 794 -6.31 -11.30 45.64
CA LEU A 794 -7.40 -10.80 44.79
C LEU A 794 -7.90 -9.37 45.14
N SER A 795 -7.01 -8.42 45.42
CA SER A 795 -7.40 -7.05 45.84
C SER A 795 -6.55 -5.87 45.32
N VAL A 796 -5.35 -6.12 44.78
CA VAL A 796 -4.39 -5.03 44.47
C VAL A 796 -4.64 -4.38 43.09
N THR A 797 -4.89 -5.17 42.05
CA THR A 797 -4.85 -4.70 40.65
C THR A 797 -6.01 -3.79 40.24
N ARG A 798 -7.23 -3.99 40.78
CA ARG A 798 -8.40 -3.14 40.44
C ARG A 798 -8.33 -1.73 41.05
N THR A 799 -7.56 -1.54 42.11
CA THR A 799 -7.53 -0.27 42.87
C THR A 799 -6.66 0.81 42.19
N ILE A 800 -5.62 0.40 41.46
CA ILE A 800 -4.62 1.32 40.88
C ILE A 800 -5.17 2.03 39.64
N ILE A 801 -5.87 1.32 38.74
CA ILE A 801 -6.33 1.86 37.46
C ILE A 801 -7.50 2.86 37.65
N LEU A 802 -8.43 2.57 38.56
CA LEU A 802 -9.56 3.46 38.87
C LEU A 802 -9.13 4.79 39.50
N LEU A 803 -8.03 4.82 40.26
CA LEU A 803 -7.47 6.05 40.81
C LEU A 803 -6.82 6.95 39.73
N ALA A 804 -6.17 6.37 38.72
CA ALA A 804 -5.55 7.13 37.64
C ALA A 804 -6.59 7.91 36.82
N VAL A 805 -7.68 7.26 36.41
CA VAL A 805 -8.73 7.88 35.58
C VAL A 805 -9.45 9.01 36.33
N LEU A 806 -9.76 8.83 37.62
CA LEU A 806 -10.42 9.85 38.43
C LEU A 806 -9.56 11.11 38.62
N MET A 807 -8.24 10.98 38.84
CA MET A 807 -7.38 12.16 39.01
C MET A 807 -7.22 13.00 37.73
N ILE A 808 -7.24 12.37 36.54
CA ILE A 808 -7.21 13.11 35.26
C ILE A 808 -8.48 13.94 35.10
N SER A 809 -9.66 13.39 35.41
CA SER A 809 -10.94 14.11 35.33
C SER A 809 -11.02 15.33 36.27
N ALA A 810 -10.40 15.24 37.46
CA ALA A 810 -10.36 16.35 38.42
C ALA A 810 -9.41 17.49 37.96
N GLY A 811 -8.27 17.15 37.34
CA GLY A 811 -7.30 18.14 36.86
C GLY A 811 -7.88 19.11 35.82
N VAL A 812 -8.65 18.58 34.86
CA VAL A 812 -9.27 19.38 33.78
C VAL A 812 -10.31 20.38 34.31
N ILE A 813 -11.05 20.01 35.36
CA ILE A 813 -12.03 20.89 36.02
C ILE A 813 -11.33 22.02 36.80
N CYS A 814 -10.21 21.72 37.48
CA CYS A 814 -9.42 22.76 38.14
C CYS A 814 -8.79 23.75 37.14
N LEU A 815 -8.28 23.27 36.00
CA LEU A 815 -7.65 24.13 34.99
C LEU A 815 -8.65 25.08 34.31
N THR A 816 -9.87 24.62 34.06
CA THR A 816 -10.95 25.44 33.47
C THR A 816 -11.54 26.45 34.46
N LEU A 817 -11.53 26.16 35.77
CA LEU A 817 -11.90 27.12 36.81
C LEU A 817 -10.81 28.16 37.10
N TYR A 818 -9.52 27.80 37.00
CA TYR A 818 -8.42 28.76 37.18
C TYR A 818 -8.39 29.81 36.07
N ARG A 819 -8.45 29.39 34.80
CA ARG A 819 -8.48 30.30 33.63
C ARG A 819 -9.69 31.25 33.58
N ARG A 820 -10.76 30.96 34.33
CA ARG A 820 -11.92 31.85 34.49
C ARG A 820 -11.76 32.93 35.56
N LYS A 821 -10.64 32.96 36.30
CA LYS A 821 -10.39 33.90 37.40
C LYS A 821 -9.27 34.92 37.13
N GLU A 822 -8.61 34.82 35.98
CA GLU A 822 -7.58 35.77 35.51
C GLU A 822 -8.10 36.71 34.40
N ASN A 823 -9.35 36.53 33.96
CA ASN A 823 -10.03 37.33 32.93
C ASN A 823 -11.37 37.92 33.45
N ALA A 824 -11.40 38.37 34.71
CA ALA A 824 -12.56 38.96 35.38
C ALA A 824 -12.14 40.00 36.42
#